data_AF-A0A5C6SIZ3-F1
#
_entry.id   AF-A0A5C6SIZ3-F1
#
_cell.length_a   1.000
_cell.length_b   1.000
_cell.length_c   1.000
_cell.angle_alpha   90.00
_cell.angle_beta   90.00
_cell.angle_gamma   90.00
#
_symmetry.space_group_name_H-M   'P 1'
#
loop_
_entity.id
_entity.type
_entity.pdbx_description
1 polymer ?
#
loop_
_entity_poly.entity_id
_entity_poly.type
_entity_poly.pdbx_seq_one_letter_code
_entity_poly.pdbx_strand_id
1 'polypeptide(L)'
;MRFTTLSLPLFALAASATKKPLVNELKLQKDINIKDLMAGAQKLQDIAEANGNTRVFGGAGHNATVDYLYKTLKATGYYNVKKQPFTELYSAGTASLKVDGDDITAAIMTYTPAGEATGPLVVAENLGCEASDFPAESEGKVVLVLRGECPFSQKSTNGKTAGAAAVIVYNNVPGELAGTLGEPFGEFAPIVGISQEDGQAILAKTKAGEVTVDLKVDATVENRVTFNVIAETKEGDHDNVLVVGGHSDSVAAGPGINDDGSGIIGILKVAQALTKYRVKNAVRFGFWSAEEFGLLGSYAYMKSINGSDAEVAKIRAYLNFDMIASPNYVYGIYDGDGSAFNLTGPAGSDAIEKDFERFFKTKRLGYVPSEFSGRSDYAAFIENGIPSGGLFTGAEQLKTEEEAKKFGGEAGVAYDINYHKIGDDINNLNKEAFLVNTQAIANSVARYAKTWKSLPKVTHNTRRWDAEVASVLKRSSGHSHAGAYDCSLALIQASNEIYLGIGYNCTNSLNCISQTLDQLKVRLNSNEALSDHTMSIVMALINQEQAAEHYAAAETHMAGLKKIVDLRGGLENIEDGIVAVKICRTDILFAMQQGGHPLFYRDHVVHIKRILSSRGFTLESSSDTYSLRHSRLDSALQEASFDAMELCRLFNKHMDEKPLNLLEFQEVLISICYRLLRFRTIGESRLKHDIQSAYHIGLSLFMISIYFHNKQDRMARPGLITALVKEVTESILDDSEDEFAFWLLILGGISVPRNDGREWMVEKLRDLASMLGVMNWEQAKDCLAIFPWMNAIHDEPSRKLWDLVCLVDG
;
A
#
# COMPACT_ATOMS: atom_id res chain seq x y z
N MET A 1 4.23 -87.58 -38.96
CA MET A 1 3.59 -86.28 -39.23
C MET A 1 3.00 -85.76 -37.93
N ARG A 2 3.64 -84.78 -37.28
CA ARG A 2 3.13 -84.15 -36.06
C ARG A 2 2.75 -82.71 -36.40
N PHE A 3 1.46 -82.44 -36.35
CA PHE A 3 0.86 -81.13 -36.60
C PHE A 3 1.10 -80.22 -35.39
N THR A 4 1.80 -79.12 -35.60
CA THR A 4 1.90 -77.99 -34.68
C THR A 4 0.86 -76.94 -35.08
N THR A 5 -0.10 -76.73 -34.18
CA THR A 5 -1.16 -75.71 -34.27
C THR A 5 -0.59 -74.31 -34.06
N LEU A 6 -0.73 -73.43 -35.07
CA LEU A 6 -0.49 -72.00 -34.97
C LEU A 6 -1.64 -71.32 -34.21
N SER A 7 -1.32 -70.58 -33.15
CA SER A 7 -2.21 -69.62 -32.49
C SER A 7 -2.10 -68.25 -33.15
N LEU A 8 -3.23 -67.67 -33.56
CA LEU A 8 -3.32 -66.27 -33.98
C LEU A 8 -3.37 -65.33 -32.75
N PRO A 9 -2.68 -64.18 -32.76
CA PRO A 9 -2.79 -63.19 -31.71
C PRO A 9 -4.03 -62.30 -31.89
N LEU A 10 -4.75 -62.10 -30.80
CA LEU A 10 -5.88 -61.18 -30.64
C LEU A 10 -5.35 -59.72 -30.72
N PHE A 11 -5.83 -58.93 -31.68
CA PHE A 11 -5.59 -57.48 -31.70
C PHE A 11 -6.44 -56.80 -30.61
N ALA A 12 -5.78 -56.26 -29.58
CA ALA A 12 -6.39 -55.35 -28.62
C ALA A 12 -6.52 -53.96 -29.26
N LEU A 13 -7.75 -53.46 -29.43
CA LEU A 13 -7.99 -52.05 -29.73
C LEU A 13 -7.60 -51.20 -28.51
N ALA A 14 -6.47 -50.50 -28.60
CA ALA A 14 -6.16 -49.41 -27.69
C ALA A 14 -7.12 -48.23 -27.98
N ALA A 15 -8.03 -47.95 -27.05
CA ALA A 15 -8.82 -46.72 -27.07
C ALA A 15 -7.86 -45.52 -26.94
N SER A 16 -7.74 -44.74 -28.00
CA SER A 16 -6.98 -43.49 -28.00
C SER A 16 -7.64 -42.50 -27.03
N ALA A 17 -7.02 -42.27 -25.86
CA ALA A 17 -7.44 -41.24 -24.94
C ALA A 17 -7.26 -39.87 -25.61
N THR A 18 -8.36 -39.28 -26.11
CA THR A 18 -8.35 -37.97 -26.74
C THR A 18 -7.84 -36.92 -25.72
N LYS A 19 -6.69 -36.31 -26.01
CA LYS A 19 -6.11 -35.23 -25.18
C LYS A 19 -7.12 -34.09 -25.03
N LYS A 20 -7.33 -33.60 -23.79
CA LYS A 20 -8.19 -32.43 -23.50
C LYS A 20 -7.81 -31.23 -24.40
N PRO A 21 -8.78 -30.44 -24.89
CA PRO A 21 -8.50 -29.25 -25.69
C PRO A 21 -7.80 -28.18 -24.85
N LEU A 22 -7.02 -27.31 -25.49
CA LEU A 22 -6.48 -26.11 -24.83
C LEU A 22 -7.65 -25.19 -24.41
N VAL A 23 -7.55 -24.57 -23.25
CA VAL A 23 -8.57 -23.65 -22.73
C VAL A 23 -8.85 -22.50 -23.69
N ASN A 24 -10.12 -22.11 -23.78
CA ASN A 24 -10.60 -21.03 -24.62
C ASN A 24 -11.63 -20.19 -23.86
N GLU A 25 -11.54 -18.87 -24.00
CA GLU A 25 -12.31 -17.88 -23.27
C GLU A 25 -13.81 -18.08 -23.44
N LEU A 26 -14.29 -18.23 -24.67
CA LEU A 26 -15.72 -18.41 -24.95
C LEU A 26 -16.24 -19.78 -24.51
N LYS A 27 -15.42 -20.84 -24.62
CA LYS A 27 -15.82 -22.18 -24.19
C LYS A 27 -15.90 -22.29 -22.68
N LEU A 28 -14.91 -21.77 -21.95
CA LEU A 28 -14.92 -21.79 -20.49
C LEU A 28 -16.05 -20.94 -19.92
N GLN A 29 -16.35 -19.78 -20.51
CA GLN A 29 -17.54 -18.98 -20.17
C GLN A 29 -18.84 -19.78 -20.32
N LYS A 30 -18.99 -20.55 -21.41
CA LYS A 30 -20.19 -21.36 -21.67
C LYS A 30 -20.37 -22.53 -20.68
N ASP A 31 -19.30 -22.94 -20.03
CA ASP A 31 -19.37 -23.96 -18.98
C ASP A 31 -19.91 -23.40 -17.64
N ILE A 32 -20.01 -22.07 -17.50
CA ILE A 32 -20.56 -21.41 -16.32
C ILE A 32 -22.06 -21.21 -16.49
N ASN A 33 -22.85 -21.68 -15.53
CA ASN A 33 -24.30 -21.51 -15.51
C ASN A 33 -24.80 -21.20 -14.10
N ILE A 34 -25.90 -20.44 -14.03
CA ILE A 34 -26.47 -19.95 -12.76
C ILE A 34 -26.99 -21.07 -11.86
N LYS A 35 -27.43 -22.20 -12.43
CA LYS A 35 -27.93 -23.34 -11.65
C LYS A 35 -26.82 -23.91 -10.77
N ASP A 36 -25.63 -24.10 -11.33
CA ASP A 36 -24.49 -24.62 -10.58
C ASP A 36 -23.97 -23.62 -9.54
N LEU A 37 -24.02 -22.32 -9.85
CA LEU A 37 -23.66 -21.25 -8.91
C LEU A 37 -24.61 -21.22 -7.71
N MET A 38 -25.92 -21.19 -7.94
CA MET A 38 -26.91 -21.22 -6.84
C MET A 38 -26.83 -22.52 -6.03
N ALA A 39 -26.53 -23.66 -6.66
CA ALA A 39 -26.31 -24.91 -5.93
C ALA A 39 -25.05 -24.86 -5.06
N GLY A 40 -24.01 -24.16 -5.49
CA GLY A 40 -22.81 -23.89 -4.68
C GLY A 40 -23.10 -22.97 -3.51
N ALA A 41 -23.81 -21.86 -3.75
CA ALA A 41 -24.21 -20.92 -2.71
C ALA A 41 -25.13 -21.58 -1.68
N GLN A 42 -26.11 -22.38 -2.11
CA GLN A 42 -26.94 -23.18 -1.22
C GLN A 42 -26.10 -24.12 -0.36
N LYS A 43 -25.04 -24.71 -0.91
CA LYS A 43 -24.16 -25.57 -0.11
C LYS A 43 -23.46 -24.82 1.02
N LEU A 44 -23.09 -23.56 0.80
CA LEU A 44 -22.54 -22.70 1.85
C LEU A 44 -23.60 -22.29 2.87
N GLN A 45 -24.83 -21.99 2.43
CA GLN A 45 -25.97 -21.74 3.32
C GLN A 45 -26.21 -22.94 4.24
N ASP A 46 -26.31 -24.15 3.69
CA ASP A 46 -26.50 -25.39 4.46
C ASP A 46 -25.37 -25.59 5.49
N ILE A 47 -24.13 -25.24 5.13
CA ILE A 47 -22.98 -25.32 6.04
C ILE A 47 -23.13 -24.27 7.15
N ALA A 48 -23.48 -23.04 6.83
CA ALA A 48 -23.66 -21.98 7.83
C ALA A 48 -24.78 -22.34 8.81
N GLU A 49 -25.98 -22.68 8.31
CA GLU A 49 -27.15 -23.04 9.12
C GLU A 49 -26.87 -24.19 10.09
N ALA A 50 -26.15 -25.22 9.63
CA ALA A 50 -25.77 -26.36 10.46
C ALA A 50 -24.76 -25.99 11.58
N ASN A 51 -24.17 -24.79 11.54
CA ASN A 51 -23.08 -24.36 12.41
C ASN A 51 -23.30 -22.96 12.99
N GLY A 52 -24.54 -22.63 13.39
CA GLY A 52 -24.86 -21.36 14.05
C GLY A 52 -25.12 -20.19 13.10
N ASN A 53 -25.46 -20.50 11.83
CA ASN A 53 -25.72 -19.55 10.76
C ASN A 53 -24.57 -18.58 10.46
N THR A 54 -23.33 -19.06 10.56
CA THR A 54 -22.12 -18.29 10.25
C THR A 54 -21.00 -19.20 9.73
N ARG A 55 -20.06 -18.61 8.99
CA ARG A 55 -18.79 -19.22 8.60
C ARG A 55 -17.59 -18.43 9.14
N VAL A 56 -17.72 -17.84 10.32
CA VAL A 56 -16.62 -17.09 10.96
C VAL A 56 -15.38 -17.95 11.17
N PHE A 57 -14.20 -17.36 10.92
CA PHE A 57 -12.95 -18.11 10.84
C PHE A 57 -12.65 -18.93 12.11
N GLY A 58 -12.00 -20.08 11.90
CA GLY A 58 -11.73 -21.07 12.94
C GLY A 58 -12.96 -21.74 13.57
N GLY A 59 -14.18 -21.26 13.30
CA GLY A 59 -15.44 -21.87 13.74
C GLY A 59 -15.82 -23.13 12.97
N ALA A 60 -16.83 -23.85 13.45
CA ALA A 60 -17.28 -25.11 12.84
C ALA A 60 -17.79 -24.93 11.39
N GLY A 61 -18.54 -23.86 11.12
CA GLY A 61 -19.04 -23.52 9.77
C GLY A 61 -17.91 -23.19 8.79
N HIS A 62 -16.91 -22.44 9.24
CA HIS A 62 -15.72 -22.17 8.43
C HIS A 62 -14.93 -23.45 8.14
N ASN A 63 -14.66 -24.26 9.17
CA ASN A 63 -13.91 -25.51 9.00
C ASN A 63 -14.61 -26.47 8.04
N ALA A 64 -15.93 -26.56 8.09
CA ALA A 64 -16.74 -27.32 7.13
C ALA A 64 -16.66 -26.76 5.70
N THR A 65 -16.55 -25.43 5.55
CA THR A 65 -16.37 -24.75 4.26
C THR A 65 -15.00 -25.01 3.65
N VAL A 66 -13.94 -24.86 4.45
CA VAL A 66 -12.58 -25.26 4.07
C VAL A 66 -12.53 -26.73 3.64
N ASP A 67 -13.20 -27.62 4.39
CA ASP A 67 -13.32 -29.04 4.06
C ASP A 67 -14.05 -29.27 2.73
N TYR A 68 -15.16 -28.57 2.50
CA TYR A 68 -15.92 -28.64 1.28
C TYR A 68 -15.07 -28.24 0.07
N LEU A 69 -14.39 -27.09 0.14
CA LEU A 69 -13.51 -26.59 -0.92
C LEU A 69 -12.37 -27.56 -1.19
N TYR A 70 -11.66 -27.99 -0.14
CA TYR A 70 -10.53 -28.93 -0.24
C TYR A 70 -10.95 -30.26 -0.87
N LYS A 71 -12.01 -30.89 -0.35
CA LYS A 71 -12.49 -32.19 -0.84
C LYS A 71 -12.98 -32.09 -2.29
N THR A 72 -13.71 -31.02 -2.61
CA THR A 72 -14.24 -30.79 -3.96
C THR A 72 -13.12 -30.65 -4.99
N LEU A 73 -12.12 -29.82 -4.73
CA LEU A 73 -11.00 -29.61 -5.66
C LEU A 73 -10.08 -30.82 -5.74
N LYS A 74 -9.81 -31.48 -4.60
CA LYS A 74 -8.96 -32.68 -4.56
C LYS A 74 -9.58 -33.84 -5.35
N ALA A 75 -10.90 -34.02 -5.27
CA ALA A 75 -11.63 -35.07 -5.98
C ALA A 75 -11.54 -34.94 -7.51
N THR A 76 -11.25 -33.75 -8.05
CA THR A 76 -11.08 -33.57 -9.50
C THR A 76 -9.83 -34.27 -10.05
N GLY A 77 -8.83 -34.53 -9.20
CA GLY A 77 -7.50 -35.03 -9.61
C GLY A 77 -6.67 -34.05 -10.46
N TYR A 78 -7.22 -32.89 -10.85
CA TYR A 78 -6.63 -31.91 -11.75
C TYR A 78 -5.68 -30.93 -11.04
N TYR A 79 -5.86 -30.75 -9.74
CA TYR A 79 -5.13 -29.79 -8.91
C TYR A 79 -4.21 -30.48 -7.89
N ASN A 80 -3.10 -29.82 -7.56
CA ASN A 80 -2.37 -30.00 -6.31
C ASN A 80 -3.05 -29.13 -5.26
N VAL A 81 -3.74 -29.76 -4.30
CA VAL A 81 -4.56 -29.06 -3.30
C VAL A 81 -3.93 -29.20 -1.91
N LYS A 82 -3.66 -28.06 -1.25
CA LYS A 82 -3.13 -28.01 0.11
C LYS A 82 -4.05 -27.16 1.02
N LYS A 83 -4.12 -27.56 2.29
CA LYS A 83 -4.58 -26.68 3.37
C LYS A 83 -3.34 -26.07 4.01
N GLN A 84 -3.26 -24.75 4.06
CA GLN A 84 -2.19 -24.05 4.77
C GLN A 84 -2.71 -23.65 6.15
N PRO A 85 -2.26 -24.30 7.25
CA PRO A 85 -2.65 -23.92 8.59
C PRO A 85 -1.95 -22.62 9.00
N PHE A 86 -2.65 -21.79 9.76
CA PHE A 86 -2.09 -20.68 10.52
C PHE A 86 -2.98 -20.42 11.75
N THR A 87 -2.44 -19.73 12.74
CA THR A 87 -3.13 -19.45 14.01
C THR A 87 -3.25 -17.96 14.16
N GLU A 88 -4.46 -17.48 14.38
CA GLU A 88 -4.74 -16.07 14.60
C GLU A 88 -5.70 -15.89 15.77
N LEU A 89 -5.64 -14.70 16.33
CA LEU A 89 -6.48 -14.31 17.45
C LEU A 89 -7.90 -14.00 16.96
N TYR A 90 -8.87 -14.74 17.49
CA TYR A 90 -10.29 -14.49 17.30
C TYR A 90 -10.82 -13.61 18.44
N SER A 91 -11.59 -12.58 18.09
CA SER A 91 -12.38 -11.81 19.04
C SER A 91 -13.79 -11.59 18.52
N ALA A 92 -14.79 -12.01 19.28
CA ALA A 92 -16.18 -11.70 18.99
C ALA A 92 -17.01 -11.76 20.27
N GLY A 93 -18.21 -11.20 20.23
CA GLY A 93 -19.12 -11.24 21.35
C GLY A 93 -20.41 -10.49 21.11
N THR A 94 -21.27 -10.50 22.12
CA THR A 94 -22.52 -9.77 22.17
C THR A 94 -22.65 -9.10 23.54
N ALA A 95 -23.45 -8.03 23.59
CA ALA A 95 -23.80 -7.36 24.82
C ALA A 95 -25.32 -7.30 24.97
N SER A 96 -25.80 -7.49 26.19
CA SER A 96 -27.16 -7.18 26.62
C SER A 96 -27.06 -6.11 27.70
N LEU A 97 -27.70 -4.97 27.49
CA LEU A 97 -27.70 -3.86 28.42
C LEU A 97 -29.14 -3.45 28.76
N LYS A 98 -29.47 -3.44 30.05
CA LYS A 98 -30.70 -2.84 30.58
C LYS A 98 -30.35 -1.72 31.55
N VAL A 99 -31.08 -0.60 31.45
CA VAL A 99 -30.95 0.54 32.36
C VAL A 99 -32.33 0.87 32.94
N ASP A 100 -32.47 0.75 34.26
CA ASP A 100 -33.75 0.82 34.99
C ASP A 100 -34.82 -0.14 34.44
N GLY A 101 -34.40 -1.25 33.84
CA GLY A 101 -35.27 -2.25 33.20
C GLY A 101 -35.55 -2.02 31.72
N ASP A 102 -35.21 -0.85 31.16
CA ASP A 102 -35.34 -0.54 29.74
C ASP A 102 -34.16 -1.15 28.95
N ASP A 103 -34.44 -1.82 27.82
CA ASP A 103 -33.40 -2.35 26.94
C ASP A 103 -32.70 -1.20 26.17
N ILE A 104 -31.37 -1.17 26.22
CA ILE A 104 -30.53 -0.20 25.52
C ILE A 104 -29.66 -0.95 24.51
N THR A 105 -29.60 -0.46 23.28
CA THR A 105 -28.69 -1.01 22.27
C THR A 105 -27.24 -0.76 22.69
N ALA A 106 -26.46 -1.82 22.80
CA ALA A 106 -25.05 -1.75 23.15
C ALA A 106 -24.22 -2.60 22.20
N ALA A 107 -23.12 -2.03 21.71
CA ALA A 107 -22.14 -2.75 20.91
C ALA A 107 -20.90 -3.08 21.76
N ILE A 108 -20.36 -4.28 21.57
CA ILE A 108 -19.10 -4.65 22.21
C ILE A 108 -17.92 -3.88 21.60
N MET A 109 -16.89 -3.62 22.41
CA MET A 109 -15.59 -3.20 21.89
C MET A 109 -14.76 -4.44 21.56
N THR A 110 -14.12 -4.52 20.39
CA THR A 110 -13.23 -5.64 20.03
C THR A 110 -12.17 -5.83 21.12
N TYR A 111 -11.93 -7.09 21.49
CA TYR A 111 -11.09 -7.53 22.62
C TYR A 111 -11.64 -7.28 24.02
N THR A 112 -12.89 -6.81 24.18
CA THR A 112 -13.50 -6.76 25.51
C THR A 112 -13.53 -8.16 26.14
N PRO A 113 -13.18 -8.31 27.43
CA PRO A 113 -13.39 -9.56 28.14
C PRO A 113 -14.88 -9.79 28.39
N ALA A 114 -15.27 -11.06 28.54
CA ALA A 114 -16.59 -11.41 29.02
C ALA A 114 -16.78 -10.98 30.48
N GLY A 115 -18.01 -10.65 30.86
CA GLY A 115 -18.35 -10.33 32.24
C GLY A 115 -19.80 -9.93 32.41
N GLU A 116 -20.24 -9.95 33.66
CA GLU A 116 -21.59 -9.57 34.07
C GLU A 116 -21.48 -8.55 35.20
N ALA A 117 -22.27 -7.49 35.13
CA ALA A 117 -22.31 -6.46 36.15
C ALA A 117 -23.76 -5.99 36.33
N THR A 118 -24.26 -6.13 37.56
CA THR A 118 -25.59 -5.65 37.95
C THR A 118 -25.45 -4.75 39.17
N GLY A 119 -26.03 -3.56 39.12
CA GLY A 119 -26.00 -2.63 40.25
C GLY A 119 -26.10 -1.16 39.86
N PRO A 120 -25.83 -0.24 40.81
CA PRO A 120 -25.93 1.18 40.58
C PRO A 120 -24.85 1.69 39.60
N LEU A 121 -25.24 2.63 38.75
CA LEU A 121 -24.37 3.31 37.79
C LEU A 121 -23.58 4.43 38.47
N VAL A 122 -22.29 4.51 38.17
CA VAL A 122 -21.43 5.64 38.52
C VAL A 122 -21.04 6.38 37.24
N VAL A 123 -20.89 7.69 37.30
CA VAL A 123 -20.41 8.49 36.18
C VAL A 123 -18.95 8.83 36.43
N ALA A 124 -18.08 8.51 35.47
CA ALA A 124 -16.69 8.96 35.53
C ALA A 124 -16.60 10.49 35.35
N GLU A 125 -15.62 11.10 36.00
CA GLU A 125 -15.28 12.49 35.79
C GLU A 125 -14.57 12.68 34.42
N ASN A 126 -14.65 13.90 33.87
CA ASN A 126 -14.01 14.27 32.62
C ASN A 126 -14.28 13.27 31.47
N LEU A 127 -13.21 12.61 30.99
CA LEU A 127 -13.25 11.66 29.87
C LEU A 127 -12.80 10.26 30.30
N GLY A 128 -12.53 9.98 31.58
CA GLY A 128 -12.00 8.66 31.98
C GLY A 128 -10.59 8.37 31.43
N CYS A 129 -9.83 9.40 31.08
CA CYS A 129 -8.50 9.25 30.49
C CYS A 129 -7.42 9.09 31.55
N GLU A 130 -7.64 9.65 32.72
CA GLU A 130 -6.77 9.49 33.89
C GLU A 130 -7.39 8.51 34.88
N ALA A 131 -6.56 7.81 35.66
CA ALA A 131 -7.07 6.93 36.73
C ALA A 131 -7.90 7.70 37.77
N SER A 132 -7.57 8.97 38.01
CA SER A 132 -8.31 9.85 38.92
C SER A 132 -9.71 10.24 38.43
N ASP A 133 -10.01 10.04 37.14
CA ASP A 133 -11.35 10.30 36.60
C ASP A 133 -12.38 9.26 37.10
N PHE A 134 -11.92 8.13 37.64
CA PHE A 134 -12.78 7.10 38.20
C PHE A 134 -12.89 7.31 39.72
N PRO A 135 -14.05 7.75 40.23
CA PRO A 135 -14.21 8.03 41.65
C PRO A 135 -14.17 6.73 42.47
N ALA A 136 -13.90 6.83 43.77
CA ALA A 136 -13.75 5.67 44.66
C ALA A 136 -15.01 4.78 44.69
N GLU A 137 -16.18 5.36 44.44
CA GLU A 137 -17.47 4.68 44.35
C GLU A 137 -17.56 3.70 43.18
N SER A 138 -16.60 3.70 42.24
CA SER A 138 -16.55 2.83 41.06
C SER A 138 -16.35 1.35 41.41
N GLU A 139 -15.79 1.05 42.59
CA GLU A 139 -15.48 -0.32 43.00
C GLU A 139 -16.74 -1.22 43.00
N GLY A 140 -16.69 -2.30 42.21
CA GLY A 140 -17.77 -3.27 42.05
C GLY A 140 -18.98 -2.79 41.21
N LYS A 141 -18.92 -1.60 40.59
CA LYS A 141 -20.06 -0.99 39.89
C LYS A 141 -19.83 -0.85 38.38
N VAL A 142 -20.90 -0.48 37.68
CA VAL A 142 -20.84 -0.10 36.26
C VAL A 142 -20.55 1.39 36.16
N VAL A 143 -19.58 1.77 35.31
CA VAL A 143 -19.17 3.17 35.14
C VAL A 143 -19.53 3.68 33.74
N LEU A 144 -20.29 4.78 33.67
CA LEU A 144 -20.59 5.50 32.43
C LEU A 144 -19.50 6.54 32.14
N VAL A 145 -18.93 6.50 30.93
CA VAL A 145 -17.81 7.34 30.50
C VAL A 145 -18.11 7.97 29.14
N LEU A 146 -17.78 9.24 28.95
CA LEU A 146 -17.93 9.91 27.65
C LEU A 146 -16.81 9.50 26.67
N ARG A 147 -17.15 9.25 25.41
CA ARG A 147 -16.17 9.13 24.32
C ARG A 147 -15.39 10.43 24.17
N GLY A 148 -14.07 10.33 24.07
CA GLY A 148 -13.18 11.49 24.02
C GLY A 148 -11.84 11.18 23.38
N GLU A 149 -10.80 11.90 23.80
CA GLU A 149 -9.50 11.92 23.14
C GLU A 149 -8.63 10.69 23.42
N CYS A 150 -8.79 10.04 24.57
CA CYS A 150 -8.04 8.83 24.91
C CYS A 150 -8.66 7.53 24.35
N PRO A 151 -7.84 6.50 24.08
CA PRO A 151 -8.30 5.19 23.62
C PRO A 151 -9.29 4.51 24.56
N PHE A 152 -10.18 3.69 24.00
CA PHE A 152 -11.13 2.87 24.79
C PHE A 152 -10.41 1.88 25.72
N SER A 153 -9.24 1.37 25.30
CA SER A 153 -8.37 0.54 26.14
C SER A 153 -7.96 1.26 27.42
N GLN A 154 -7.57 2.53 27.32
CA GLN A 154 -7.20 3.33 28.49
C GLN A 154 -8.39 3.48 29.44
N LYS A 155 -9.59 3.78 28.93
CA LYS A 155 -10.81 3.89 29.74
C LYS A 155 -11.15 2.58 30.46
N SER A 156 -11.03 1.45 29.75
CA SER A 156 -11.26 0.12 30.31
C SER A 156 -10.23 -0.23 31.38
N THR A 157 -8.94 0.02 31.13
CA THR A 157 -7.85 -0.21 32.09
C THR A 157 -7.99 0.66 33.34
N ASN A 158 -8.34 1.95 33.17
CA ASN A 158 -8.56 2.86 34.30
C ASN A 158 -9.77 2.40 35.14
N GLY A 159 -10.87 2.03 34.48
CA GLY A 159 -12.04 1.46 35.16
C GLY A 159 -11.70 0.18 35.91
N LYS A 160 -10.96 -0.74 35.29
CA LYS A 160 -10.49 -1.97 35.94
C LYS A 160 -9.62 -1.68 37.16
N THR A 161 -8.69 -0.75 37.04
CA THR A 161 -7.78 -0.32 38.11
C THR A 161 -8.55 0.30 39.29
N ALA A 162 -9.63 1.04 39.01
CA ALA A 162 -10.54 1.58 40.01
C ALA A 162 -11.54 0.54 40.57
N GLY A 163 -11.44 -0.72 40.16
CA GLY A 163 -12.29 -1.81 40.63
C GLY A 163 -13.67 -1.87 39.98
N ALA A 164 -13.92 -1.14 38.89
CA ALA A 164 -15.19 -1.20 38.16
C ALA A 164 -15.49 -2.62 37.67
N ALA A 165 -16.75 -3.03 37.83
CA ALA A 165 -17.24 -4.32 37.33
C ALA A 165 -17.43 -4.29 35.80
N ALA A 166 -17.79 -3.13 35.24
CA ALA A 166 -17.86 -2.90 33.80
C ALA A 166 -17.83 -1.39 33.47
N VAL A 167 -17.58 -1.07 32.20
CA VAL A 167 -17.54 0.31 31.67
C VAL A 167 -18.50 0.44 30.50
N ILE A 168 -19.33 1.50 30.49
CA ILE A 168 -20.18 1.87 29.37
C ILE A 168 -19.63 3.18 28.80
N VAL A 169 -19.29 3.18 27.51
CA VAL A 169 -18.87 4.40 26.80
C VAL A 169 -20.03 4.91 25.97
N TYR A 170 -20.43 6.16 26.15
CA TYR A 170 -21.42 6.77 25.28
C TYR A 170 -20.80 7.70 24.25
N ASN A 171 -21.38 7.71 23.06
CA ASN A 171 -20.83 8.41 21.91
C ASN A 171 -20.84 9.94 22.10
N ASN A 172 -19.90 10.62 21.44
CA ASN A 172 -19.80 12.08 21.43
C ASN A 172 -20.31 12.71 20.12
N VAL A 173 -20.78 11.87 19.20
CA VAL A 173 -21.47 12.23 17.95
C VAL A 173 -22.70 11.32 17.79
N PRO A 174 -23.71 11.72 16.99
CA PRO A 174 -24.91 10.90 16.76
C PRO A 174 -24.58 9.50 16.23
N GLY A 175 -25.38 8.52 16.63
CA GLY A 175 -25.29 7.14 16.17
C GLY A 175 -24.57 6.18 17.12
N GLU A 176 -24.63 4.89 16.77
CA GLU A 176 -24.07 3.79 17.56
C GLU A 176 -22.56 3.89 17.74
N LEU A 177 -22.06 3.31 18.84
CA LEU A 177 -20.63 3.28 19.15
C LEU A 177 -20.12 1.84 19.24
N ALA A 178 -19.40 1.40 18.22
CA ALA A 178 -18.50 0.25 18.29
C ALA A 178 -17.05 0.74 18.22
N GLY A 179 -16.11 -0.06 18.73
CA GLY A 179 -14.69 0.31 18.77
C GLY A 179 -13.80 -0.86 19.14
N THR A 180 -12.53 -0.61 19.40
CA THR A 180 -11.54 -1.64 19.74
C THR A 180 -10.70 -1.21 20.93
N LEU A 181 -10.26 -2.19 21.73
CA LEU A 181 -9.24 -2.01 22.78
C LEU A 181 -7.81 -2.09 22.23
N GLY A 182 -7.66 -2.17 20.91
CA GLY A 182 -6.37 -2.19 20.21
C GLY A 182 -5.73 -3.58 20.23
N GLU A 183 -5.45 -4.12 21.42
CA GLU A 183 -4.81 -5.42 21.60
C GLU A 183 -5.55 -6.26 22.68
N PRO A 184 -5.47 -7.61 22.65
CA PRO A 184 -6.20 -8.47 23.58
C PRO A 184 -5.58 -8.65 24.97
N PHE A 185 -4.38 -8.11 25.21
CA PHE A 185 -3.56 -8.48 26.37
C PHE A 185 -3.66 -7.50 27.55
N GLY A 186 -4.50 -6.48 27.47
CA GLY A 186 -4.69 -5.54 28.57
C GLY A 186 -5.54 -6.09 29.71
N GLU A 187 -5.29 -5.60 30.93
CA GLU A 187 -6.16 -5.86 32.08
C GLU A 187 -7.42 -4.99 31.98
N PHE A 188 -8.37 -5.46 31.19
CA PHE A 188 -9.59 -4.73 30.87
C PHE A 188 -10.75 -5.09 31.80
N ALA A 189 -11.60 -4.10 32.06
CA ALA A 189 -12.97 -4.34 32.51
C ALA A 189 -13.86 -4.60 31.27
N PRO A 190 -14.91 -5.44 31.38
CA PRO A 190 -15.92 -5.56 30.34
C PRO A 190 -16.41 -4.18 29.92
N ILE A 191 -16.41 -3.91 28.61
CA ILE A 191 -16.67 -2.58 28.08
C ILE A 191 -17.51 -2.61 26.82
N VAL A 192 -18.53 -1.74 26.78
CA VAL A 192 -19.48 -1.61 25.68
C VAL A 192 -19.65 -0.14 25.29
N GLY A 193 -20.05 0.09 24.04
CA GLY A 193 -20.42 1.39 23.52
C GLY A 193 -21.93 1.52 23.32
N ILE A 194 -22.45 2.72 23.56
CA ILE A 194 -23.86 3.09 23.31
C ILE A 194 -23.93 4.41 22.54
N SER A 195 -25.10 4.71 21.97
CA SER A 195 -25.37 5.95 21.24
C SER A 195 -25.16 7.21 22.10
N GLN A 196 -24.97 8.36 21.44
CA GLN A 196 -24.90 9.64 22.15
C GLN A 196 -26.22 9.95 22.86
N GLU A 197 -27.33 9.66 22.19
CA GLU A 197 -28.69 9.92 22.64
C GLU A 197 -29.00 9.13 23.93
N ASP A 198 -28.71 7.83 23.94
CA ASP A 198 -28.93 6.97 25.11
C ASP A 198 -28.03 7.38 26.26
N GLY A 199 -26.75 7.66 26.00
CA GLY A 199 -25.81 8.11 27.02
C GLY A 199 -26.23 9.42 27.69
N GLN A 200 -26.68 10.40 26.92
CA GLN A 200 -27.19 11.66 27.46
C GLN A 200 -28.47 11.47 28.28
N ALA A 201 -29.38 10.59 27.83
CA ALA A 201 -30.59 10.26 28.57
C ALA A 201 -30.28 9.59 29.92
N ILE A 202 -29.35 8.63 29.93
CA ILE A 202 -28.88 7.95 31.14
C ILE A 202 -28.20 8.96 32.09
N LEU A 203 -27.33 9.83 31.57
CA LEU A 203 -26.67 10.89 32.34
C LEU A 203 -27.66 11.89 32.95
N ALA A 204 -28.79 12.15 32.29
CA ALA A 204 -29.85 12.98 32.86
C ALA A 204 -30.57 12.26 34.01
N LYS A 205 -30.81 10.94 33.88
CA LYS A 205 -31.42 10.12 34.95
C LYS A 205 -30.54 10.08 36.22
N THR A 206 -29.21 9.97 36.08
CA THR A 206 -28.30 9.94 37.25
C THR A 206 -28.29 11.23 38.06
N LYS A 207 -28.65 12.37 37.45
CA LYS A 207 -28.84 13.65 38.17
C LYS A 207 -30.15 13.69 38.97
N ALA A 208 -31.12 12.85 38.62
CA ALA A 208 -32.44 12.79 39.25
C ALA A 208 -32.52 11.72 40.36
N GLY A 209 -31.61 10.74 40.37
CA GLY A 209 -31.57 9.68 41.38
C GLY A 209 -30.60 8.56 41.00
N GLU A 210 -30.64 7.47 41.78
CA GLU A 210 -29.89 6.26 41.49
C GLU A 210 -30.42 5.59 40.22
N VAL A 211 -29.51 5.19 39.33
CA VAL A 211 -29.80 4.45 38.09
C VAL A 211 -29.23 3.05 38.23
N THR A 212 -30.02 2.03 37.93
CA THR A 212 -29.60 0.63 38.00
C THR A 212 -29.28 0.10 36.61
N VAL A 213 -28.17 -0.62 36.48
CA VAL A 213 -27.74 -1.28 35.25
C VAL A 213 -27.69 -2.78 35.43
N ASP A 214 -28.09 -3.50 34.39
CA ASP A 214 -27.80 -4.92 34.19
C ASP A 214 -27.09 -5.06 32.84
N LEU A 215 -25.79 -5.35 32.89
CA LEU A 215 -24.92 -5.52 31.73
C LEU A 215 -24.36 -6.93 31.72
N LYS A 216 -24.59 -7.63 30.61
CA LYS A 216 -23.95 -8.90 30.29
C LYS A 216 -23.18 -8.77 28.99
N VAL A 217 -21.88 -9.05 29.05
CA VAL A 217 -20.99 -9.15 27.90
C VAL A 217 -20.58 -10.60 27.74
N ASP A 218 -21.05 -11.23 26.66
CA ASP A 218 -20.56 -12.55 26.24
C ASP A 218 -19.51 -12.33 25.16
N ALA A 219 -18.24 -12.54 25.48
CA ALA A 219 -17.14 -12.32 24.57
C ALA A 219 -16.13 -13.47 24.61
N THR A 220 -15.62 -13.83 23.44
CA THR A 220 -14.57 -14.81 23.26
C THR A 220 -13.34 -14.12 22.72
N VAL A 221 -12.20 -14.32 23.37
CA VAL A 221 -10.87 -13.90 22.89
C VAL A 221 -9.96 -15.11 22.99
N GLU A 222 -9.63 -15.72 21.85
CA GLU A 222 -8.86 -16.97 21.82
C GLU A 222 -8.06 -17.11 20.54
N ASN A 223 -6.95 -17.83 20.59
CA ASN A 223 -6.23 -18.22 19.38
C ASN A 223 -6.97 -19.36 18.66
N ARG A 224 -7.33 -19.16 17.40
CA ARG A 224 -7.93 -20.19 16.54
C ARG A 224 -6.98 -20.62 15.45
N VAL A 225 -6.86 -21.94 15.27
CA VAL A 225 -6.24 -22.50 14.07
C VAL A 225 -7.25 -22.44 12.94
N THR A 226 -6.83 -21.88 11.81
CA THR A 226 -7.63 -21.82 10.59
C THR A 226 -6.78 -22.18 9.36
N PHE A 227 -7.41 -22.24 8.18
CA PHE A 227 -6.76 -22.76 6.98
C PHE A 227 -7.12 -21.98 5.73
N ASN A 228 -6.11 -21.59 4.96
CA ASN A 228 -6.31 -21.30 3.54
C ASN A 228 -6.44 -22.62 2.76
N VAL A 229 -7.26 -22.65 1.71
CA VAL A 229 -7.24 -23.73 0.70
C VAL A 229 -6.55 -23.20 -0.55
N ILE A 230 -5.51 -23.90 -1.01
CA ILE A 230 -4.74 -23.50 -2.20
C ILE A 230 -4.75 -24.66 -3.18
N ALA A 231 -5.26 -24.43 -4.39
CA ALA A 231 -5.39 -25.42 -5.45
C ALA A 231 -4.72 -24.93 -6.74
N GLU A 232 -3.58 -25.52 -7.09
CA GLU A 232 -2.84 -25.19 -8.31
C GLU A 232 -2.99 -26.29 -9.37
N THR A 233 -3.19 -25.92 -10.63
CA THR A 233 -3.25 -26.87 -11.74
C THR A 233 -1.97 -27.70 -11.81
N LYS A 234 -2.07 -29.02 -12.02
CA LYS A 234 -0.89 -29.89 -12.21
C LYS A 234 -0.17 -29.69 -13.54
N GLU A 235 -0.88 -29.17 -14.54
CA GLU A 235 -0.34 -28.80 -15.85
C GLU A 235 -0.11 -27.28 -15.90
N GLY A 236 0.79 -26.85 -16.77
CA GLY A 236 1.09 -25.44 -17.03
C GLY A 236 2.49 -25.06 -16.56
N ASP A 237 2.90 -23.85 -16.93
CA ASP A 237 4.14 -23.21 -16.46
C ASP A 237 3.95 -22.71 -15.02
N HIS A 238 4.66 -23.34 -14.09
CA HIS A 238 4.64 -23.02 -12.65
C HIS A 238 5.57 -21.85 -12.29
N ASP A 239 6.37 -21.35 -13.23
CA ASP A 239 7.15 -20.11 -13.06
C ASP A 239 6.42 -18.88 -13.61
N ASN A 240 5.17 -19.07 -14.07
CA ASN A 240 4.31 -18.02 -14.60
C ASN A 240 2.84 -18.28 -14.21
N VAL A 241 2.51 -18.02 -12.95
CA VAL A 241 1.26 -18.42 -12.31
C VAL A 241 0.25 -17.27 -12.29
N LEU A 242 -0.99 -17.56 -12.69
CA LEU A 242 -2.16 -16.73 -12.35
C LEU A 242 -2.68 -17.17 -10.98
N VAL A 243 -2.74 -16.26 -10.01
CA VAL A 243 -3.45 -16.51 -8.75
C VAL A 243 -4.83 -15.88 -8.84
N VAL A 244 -5.85 -16.62 -8.40
CA VAL A 244 -7.26 -16.19 -8.36
C VAL A 244 -7.79 -16.46 -6.96
N GLY A 245 -8.38 -15.48 -6.30
CA GLY A 245 -8.82 -15.64 -4.91
C GLY A 245 -10.10 -14.92 -4.51
N GLY A 246 -10.60 -15.34 -3.36
CA GLY A 246 -11.74 -14.82 -2.59
C GLY A 246 -11.67 -15.45 -1.18
N HIS A 247 -12.38 -14.89 -0.20
CA HIS A 247 -12.25 -15.34 1.20
C HIS A 247 -13.35 -16.32 1.62
N SER A 248 -12.99 -17.32 2.42
CA SER A 248 -13.87 -18.43 2.77
C SER A 248 -14.62 -18.26 4.08
N ASP A 249 -14.20 -17.32 4.92
CA ASP A 249 -14.92 -16.94 6.14
C ASP A 249 -16.02 -15.92 5.88
N SER A 250 -16.80 -15.65 6.93
CA SER A 250 -17.79 -14.57 7.01
C SER A 250 -17.64 -13.87 8.35
N VAL A 251 -18.30 -12.74 8.56
CA VAL A 251 -18.52 -12.23 9.92
C VAL A 251 -19.34 -13.20 10.78
N ALA A 252 -19.27 -13.02 12.11
CA ALA A 252 -20.03 -13.80 13.08
C ALA A 252 -21.56 -13.56 13.01
N ALA A 253 -21.99 -12.40 12.50
CA ALA A 253 -23.38 -11.96 12.52
C ALA A 253 -24.29 -12.73 11.56
N GLY A 254 -23.74 -13.30 10.49
CA GLY A 254 -24.54 -13.89 9.42
C GLY A 254 -23.82 -14.94 8.59
N PRO A 255 -24.55 -15.57 7.66
CA PRO A 255 -24.01 -16.64 6.87
C PRO A 255 -22.99 -16.14 5.85
N GLY A 256 -23.07 -14.91 5.31
CA GLY A 256 -22.05 -14.37 4.41
C GLY A 256 -22.15 -14.89 2.97
N ILE A 257 -23.35 -15.10 2.44
CA ILE A 257 -23.51 -15.80 1.15
C ILE A 257 -23.12 -14.94 -0.04
N ASN A 258 -23.29 -13.62 0.01
CA ASN A 258 -22.64 -12.71 -0.93
C ASN A 258 -21.19 -12.45 -0.50
N ASP A 259 -20.97 -12.20 0.79
CA ASP A 259 -19.70 -11.77 1.40
C ASP A 259 -19.02 -12.88 2.25
N ASP A 260 -18.06 -13.65 1.72
CA ASP A 260 -17.70 -13.76 0.29
C ASP A 260 -18.10 -15.13 -0.30
N GLY A 261 -19.26 -15.65 0.11
CA GLY A 261 -19.80 -16.88 -0.46
C GLY A 261 -19.94 -16.83 -1.99
N SER A 262 -20.21 -15.64 -2.56
CA SER A 262 -20.36 -15.46 -4.00
C SER A 262 -19.02 -15.56 -4.72
N GLY A 263 -17.96 -14.93 -4.22
CA GLY A 263 -16.62 -14.99 -4.79
C GLY A 263 -16.05 -16.41 -4.75
N ILE A 264 -16.08 -17.06 -3.59
CA ILE A 264 -15.54 -18.43 -3.46
C ILE A 264 -16.29 -19.46 -4.30
N ILE A 265 -17.61 -19.34 -4.44
CA ILE A 265 -18.37 -20.23 -5.32
C ILE A 265 -18.10 -19.90 -6.79
N GLY A 266 -18.02 -18.62 -7.17
CA GLY A 266 -17.66 -18.19 -8.52
C GLY A 266 -16.34 -18.82 -8.98
N ILE A 267 -15.27 -18.64 -8.19
CA ILE A 267 -13.95 -19.18 -8.53
C ILE A 267 -13.91 -20.71 -8.44
N LEU A 268 -14.64 -21.33 -7.50
CA LEU A 268 -14.75 -22.79 -7.41
C LEU A 268 -15.39 -23.39 -8.68
N LYS A 269 -16.46 -22.77 -9.20
CA LYS A 269 -17.12 -23.24 -10.43
C LYS A 269 -16.24 -23.05 -11.66
N VAL A 270 -15.48 -21.96 -11.73
CA VAL A 270 -14.46 -21.79 -12.78
C VAL A 270 -13.37 -22.86 -12.68
N ALA A 271 -12.88 -23.16 -11.47
CA ALA A 271 -11.91 -24.23 -11.26
C ALA A 271 -12.45 -25.60 -11.67
N GLN A 272 -13.71 -25.92 -11.36
CA GLN A 272 -14.36 -27.17 -11.80
C GLN A 272 -14.52 -27.22 -13.33
N ALA A 273 -14.93 -26.12 -13.96
CA ALA A 273 -15.06 -26.04 -15.42
C ALA A 273 -13.71 -26.18 -16.14
N LEU A 274 -12.64 -25.62 -15.58
CA LEU A 274 -11.30 -25.67 -16.14
C LEU A 274 -10.76 -27.10 -16.29
N THR A 275 -11.25 -28.05 -15.48
CA THR A 275 -10.86 -29.47 -15.56
C THR A 275 -11.14 -30.11 -16.91
N LYS A 276 -12.01 -29.53 -17.74
CA LYS A 276 -12.31 -30.00 -19.11
C LYS A 276 -11.20 -29.64 -20.11
N TYR A 277 -10.23 -28.81 -19.73
CA TYR A 277 -9.23 -28.21 -20.62
C TYR A 277 -7.79 -28.50 -20.17
N ARG A 278 -6.84 -28.23 -21.07
CA ARG A 278 -5.42 -28.07 -20.76
C ARG A 278 -5.07 -26.59 -20.65
N VAL A 279 -4.02 -26.30 -19.89
CA VAL A 279 -3.50 -24.94 -19.67
C VAL A 279 -2.03 -24.86 -20.08
N LYS A 280 -1.57 -23.69 -20.49
CA LYS A 280 -0.16 -23.40 -20.77
C LYS A 280 0.56 -22.80 -19.58
N ASN A 281 -0.13 -21.96 -18.82
CA ASN A 281 0.35 -21.32 -17.60
C ASN A 281 -0.42 -21.90 -16.41
N ALA A 282 0.25 -22.12 -15.29
CA ALA A 282 -0.42 -22.66 -14.12
C ALA A 282 -1.45 -21.65 -13.57
N VAL A 283 -2.58 -22.16 -13.09
CA VAL A 283 -3.61 -21.37 -12.40
C VAL A 283 -3.71 -21.88 -10.97
N ARG A 284 -3.63 -20.96 -10.02
CA ARG A 284 -3.68 -21.21 -8.58
C ARG A 284 -4.90 -20.53 -7.99
N PHE A 285 -5.87 -21.31 -7.55
CA PHE A 285 -7.03 -20.84 -6.81
C PHE A 285 -6.72 -20.79 -5.32
N GLY A 286 -6.88 -19.62 -4.70
CA GLY A 286 -6.73 -19.40 -3.26
C GLY A 286 -8.10 -19.11 -2.64
N PHE A 287 -8.37 -19.77 -1.51
CA PHE A 287 -9.52 -19.49 -0.67
C PHE A 287 -8.95 -19.06 0.68
N TRP A 288 -9.00 -17.75 0.92
CA TRP A 288 -8.29 -17.10 2.03
C TRP A 288 -9.16 -17.12 3.28
N SER A 289 -8.57 -17.39 4.44
CA SER A 289 -9.30 -17.39 5.70
C SER A 289 -9.01 -16.12 6.50
N ALA A 290 -9.93 -15.74 7.38
CA ALA A 290 -9.75 -14.63 8.32
C ALA A 290 -9.51 -13.30 7.60
N GLU A 291 -10.21 -13.08 6.48
CA GLU A 291 -10.20 -11.80 5.76
C GLU A 291 -10.85 -10.72 6.61
N GLU A 292 -12.00 -11.07 7.22
CA GLU A 292 -12.86 -10.20 8.03
C GLU A 292 -12.17 -9.66 9.29
N PHE A 293 -10.99 -10.21 9.60
CA PHE A 293 -10.15 -9.87 10.74
C PHE A 293 -8.83 -9.23 10.32
N GLY A 294 -8.76 -8.71 9.08
CA GLY A 294 -7.61 -7.96 8.56
C GLY A 294 -6.77 -8.75 7.55
N LEU A 295 -7.41 -9.46 6.62
CA LEU A 295 -6.78 -10.11 5.47
C LEU A 295 -5.75 -11.19 5.86
N LEU A 296 -5.90 -11.78 7.05
CA LEU A 296 -4.84 -12.55 7.70
C LEU A 296 -4.41 -13.77 6.87
N GLY A 297 -5.34 -14.39 6.16
CA GLY A 297 -5.08 -15.54 5.28
C GLY A 297 -4.21 -15.21 4.09
N SER A 298 -4.52 -14.15 3.34
CA SER A 298 -3.71 -13.75 2.19
C SER A 298 -2.32 -13.24 2.62
N TYR A 299 -2.21 -12.54 3.75
CA TYR A 299 -0.91 -12.19 4.34
C TYR A 299 -0.12 -13.42 4.80
N ALA A 300 -0.74 -14.40 5.46
CA ALA A 300 -0.09 -15.64 5.86
C ALA A 300 0.43 -16.42 4.63
N TYR A 301 -0.36 -16.42 3.55
CA TYR A 301 0.06 -17.00 2.28
C TYR A 301 1.28 -16.28 1.70
N MET A 302 1.21 -14.95 1.53
CA MET A 302 2.31 -14.17 0.98
C MET A 302 3.58 -14.28 1.82
N LYS A 303 3.46 -14.19 3.15
CA LYS A 303 4.58 -14.39 4.09
C LYS A 303 5.25 -15.76 3.90
N SER A 304 4.47 -16.81 3.64
CA SER A 304 5.01 -18.18 3.47
C SER A 304 5.82 -18.38 2.19
N ILE A 305 5.63 -17.53 1.17
CA ILE A 305 6.30 -17.63 -0.13
C ILE A 305 7.34 -16.53 -0.38
N ASN A 306 7.44 -15.54 0.50
CA ASN A 306 8.34 -14.37 0.39
C ASN A 306 9.79 -14.63 0.86
N GLY A 307 10.31 -15.83 0.61
CA GLY A 307 11.67 -16.25 0.99
C GLY A 307 12.78 -15.87 -0.01
N SER A 308 14.02 -16.29 0.25
CA SER A 308 15.23 -15.91 -0.49
C SER A 308 15.29 -16.39 -1.96
N ASP A 309 14.58 -17.47 -2.30
CA ASP A 309 14.45 -17.99 -3.67
C ASP A 309 12.99 -17.75 -4.15
N ALA A 310 12.71 -16.53 -4.65
CA ALA A 310 11.39 -15.91 -4.64
C ALA A 310 10.26 -16.64 -5.43
N GLU A 311 9.50 -17.51 -4.75
CA GLU A 311 8.20 -18.04 -5.22
C GLU A 311 7.19 -16.93 -5.54
N VAL A 312 7.31 -15.77 -4.89
CA VAL A 312 6.56 -14.53 -5.22
C VAL A 312 6.77 -14.11 -6.67
N ALA A 313 7.99 -14.23 -7.21
CA ALA A 313 8.31 -13.80 -8.57
C ALA A 313 7.62 -14.64 -9.65
N LYS A 314 7.22 -15.87 -9.31
CA LYS A 314 6.46 -16.77 -10.18
C LYS A 314 5.02 -16.31 -10.38
N ILE A 315 4.47 -15.50 -9.45
CA ILE A 315 3.11 -14.97 -9.54
C ILE A 315 3.09 -13.79 -10.52
N ARG A 316 2.40 -13.96 -11.63
CA ARG A 316 2.32 -12.96 -12.71
C ARG A 316 1.19 -11.96 -12.50
N ALA A 317 0.09 -12.40 -11.91
CA ALA A 317 -1.05 -11.59 -11.53
C ALA A 317 -1.83 -12.25 -10.39
N TYR A 318 -2.52 -11.42 -9.62
CA TYR A 318 -3.57 -11.82 -8.70
C TYR A 318 -4.92 -11.25 -9.13
N LEU A 319 -5.97 -12.07 -9.15
CA LEU A 319 -7.34 -11.62 -9.42
C LEU A 319 -8.19 -11.86 -8.17
N ASN A 320 -8.74 -10.78 -7.61
CA ASN A 320 -9.59 -10.79 -6.42
C ASN A 320 -11.06 -10.80 -6.80
N PHE A 321 -11.84 -11.65 -6.15
CA PHE A 321 -13.28 -11.73 -6.33
C PHE A 321 -13.92 -11.84 -4.96
N ASP A 322 -14.40 -10.69 -4.51
CA ASP A 322 -15.03 -10.47 -3.21
C ASP A 322 -16.38 -9.79 -3.52
N MET A 323 -17.49 -10.34 -3.01
CA MET A 323 -18.86 -9.88 -3.27
C MET A 323 -19.14 -9.62 -4.76
N ILE A 324 -19.40 -10.68 -5.51
CA ILE A 324 -19.66 -10.61 -6.96
C ILE A 324 -21.15 -10.73 -7.34
N ALA A 325 -22.06 -10.66 -6.36
CA ALA A 325 -23.48 -10.92 -6.54
C ALA A 325 -24.42 -10.03 -5.70
N SER A 326 -24.03 -8.81 -5.33
CA SER A 326 -24.84 -7.90 -4.49
C SER A 326 -26.26 -7.69 -5.05
N PRO A 327 -27.30 -7.59 -4.19
CA PRO A 327 -28.70 -7.55 -4.63
C PRO A 327 -29.00 -6.31 -5.49
N ASN A 328 -28.43 -5.17 -5.11
CA ASN A 328 -28.53 -3.88 -5.80
C ASN A 328 -27.19 -3.55 -6.49
N TYR A 329 -26.58 -4.52 -7.16
CA TYR A 329 -25.23 -4.43 -7.73
C TYR A 329 -24.94 -3.24 -8.65
N VAL A 330 -23.65 -2.93 -8.76
CA VAL A 330 -23.01 -2.35 -9.96
C VAL A 330 -22.03 -3.37 -10.55
N TYR A 331 -21.61 -3.20 -11.81
CA TYR A 331 -20.45 -3.93 -12.33
C TYR A 331 -19.17 -3.11 -12.10
N GLY A 332 -18.56 -3.28 -10.92
CA GLY A 332 -17.31 -2.64 -10.55
C GLY A 332 -16.09 -3.40 -11.10
N ILE A 333 -15.15 -2.68 -11.71
CA ILE A 333 -13.84 -3.20 -12.13
C ILE A 333 -12.79 -2.45 -11.32
N TYR A 334 -11.88 -3.16 -10.66
CA TYR A 334 -10.81 -2.47 -9.93
C TYR A 334 -9.98 -1.58 -10.86
N ASP A 335 -9.83 -0.31 -10.48
CA ASP A 335 -9.13 0.74 -11.21
C ASP A 335 -7.61 0.47 -11.18
N GLY A 336 -7.13 -0.20 -12.22
CA GLY A 336 -5.77 -0.70 -12.32
C GLY A 336 -4.79 0.40 -12.73
N ASP A 337 -5.21 1.33 -13.58
CA ASP A 337 -4.41 2.49 -13.98
C ASP A 337 -4.53 3.69 -13.04
N GLY A 338 -5.50 3.68 -12.13
CA GLY A 338 -5.73 4.76 -11.18
C GLY A 338 -6.45 5.95 -11.81
N SER A 339 -7.05 5.81 -12.99
CA SER A 339 -7.69 6.93 -13.71
C SER A 339 -8.96 7.46 -13.03
N ALA A 340 -9.59 6.68 -12.16
CA ALA A 340 -10.81 7.07 -11.47
C ALA A 340 -10.56 7.52 -10.03
N PHE A 341 -9.66 6.86 -9.30
CA PHE A 341 -9.41 7.12 -7.88
C PHE A 341 -7.99 7.62 -7.58
N ASN A 342 -7.12 7.69 -8.59
CA ASN A 342 -5.72 8.11 -8.47
C ASN A 342 -4.89 7.25 -7.51
N LEU A 343 -5.36 6.02 -7.36
CA LEU A 343 -4.68 4.94 -6.68
C LEU A 343 -4.43 3.83 -7.71
N THR A 344 -3.21 3.78 -8.23
CA THR A 344 -2.82 2.78 -9.23
C THR A 344 -2.38 1.47 -8.57
N GLY A 345 -2.74 0.34 -9.18
CA GLY A 345 -2.19 -0.96 -8.79
C GLY A 345 -0.75 -1.15 -9.31
N PRO A 346 -0.02 -2.20 -8.89
CA PRO A 346 1.32 -2.49 -9.40
C PRO A 346 1.35 -2.67 -10.92
N ALA A 347 2.52 -2.48 -11.53
CA ALA A 347 2.67 -2.41 -12.99
C ALA A 347 2.03 -3.60 -13.73
N GLY A 348 1.01 -3.32 -14.54
CA GLY A 348 0.20 -4.33 -15.25
C GLY A 348 -1.21 -4.51 -14.71
N SER A 349 -1.55 -3.87 -13.59
CA SER A 349 -2.93 -3.81 -13.08
C SER A 349 -3.86 -3.10 -14.10
N ASP A 350 -3.36 -2.08 -14.80
CA ASP A 350 -4.03 -1.41 -15.92
C ASP A 350 -4.42 -2.37 -17.06
N ALA A 351 -3.55 -3.36 -17.34
CA ALA A 351 -3.81 -4.35 -18.38
C ALA A 351 -4.89 -5.34 -17.95
N ILE A 352 -4.94 -5.68 -16.66
CA ILE A 352 -5.98 -6.53 -16.08
C ILE A 352 -7.33 -5.82 -16.15
N GLU A 353 -7.37 -4.54 -15.74
CA GLU A 353 -8.55 -3.68 -15.87
C GLU A 353 -9.07 -3.65 -17.31
N LYS A 354 -8.22 -3.29 -18.28
CA LYS A 354 -8.58 -3.24 -19.71
C LYS A 354 -9.07 -4.58 -20.26
N ASP A 355 -8.56 -5.70 -19.73
CA ASP A 355 -9.03 -7.02 -20.11
C ASP A 355 -10.46 -7.31 -19.60
N PHE A 356 -10.82 -6.84 -18.38
CA PHE A 356 -12.20 -6.88 -17.87
C PHE A 356 -13.12 -5.91 -18.60
N GLU A 357 -12.69 -4.66 -18.82
CA GLU A 357 -13.49 -3.70 -19.59
C GLU A 357 -13.86 -4.26 -20.96
N ARG A 358 -12.91 -4.93 -21.63
CA ARG A 358 -13.15 -5.57 -22.93
C ARG A 358 -14.22 -6.66 -22.84
N PHE A 359 -14.26 -7.42 -21.75
CA PHE A 359 -15.30 -8.41 -21.52
C PHE A 359 -16.69 -7.75 -21.43
N PHE A 360 -16.85 -6.73 -20.59
CA PHE A 360 -18.14 -6.03 -20.43
C PHE A 360 -18.56 -5.30 -21.70
N LYS A 361 -17.62 -4.63 -22.39
CA LYS A 361 -17.83 -4.01 -23.71
C LYS A 361 -18.32 -5.04 -24.74
N THR A 362 -17.73 -6.24 -24.76
CA THR A 362 -18.15 -7.33 -25.67
C THR A 362 -19.57 -7.83 -25.35
N LYS A 363 -19.94 -7.87 -24.07
CA LYS A 363 -21.29 -8.23 -23.61
C LYS A 363 -22.30 -7.08 -23.76
N ARG A 364 -21.84 -5.88 -24.14
CA ARG A 364 -22.63 -4.64 -24.20
C ARG A 364 -23.25 -4.26 -22.85
N LEU A 365 -22.51 -4.53 -21.78
CA LEU A 365 -22.88 -4.18 -20.42
C LEU A 365 -22.05 -2.95 -19.98
N GLY A 366 -22.70 -2.06 -19.23
CA GLY A 366 -22.00 -0.98 -18.55
C GLY A 366 -21.12 -1.52 -17.41
N TYR A 367 -20.16 -0.71 -16.99
CA TYR A 367 -19.34 -0.95 -15.80
C TYR A 367 -18.93 0.39 -15.19
N VAL A 368 -18.47 0.37 -13.95
CA VAL A 368 -17.92 1.51 -13.20
C VAL A 368 -16.55 1.13 -12.63
N PRO A 369 -15.65 2.09 -12.41
CA PRO A 369 -14.41 1.82 -11.71
C PRO A 369 -14.69 1.50 -10.24
N SER A 370 -13.87 0.64 -9.65
CA SER A 370 -13.88 0.28 -8.22
C SER A 370 -12.50 0.55 -7.63
N GLU A 371 -12.45 1.10 -6.42
CA GLU A 371 -11.19 1.48 -5.79
C GLU A 371 -10.44 0.26 -5.21
N PHE A 372 -9.10 0.28 -5.25
CA PHE A 372 -8.26 -0.58 -4.40
C PHE A 372 -8.20 -0.04 -2.96
N SER A 373 -9.33 -0.01 -2.26
CA SER A 373 -9.47 0.54 -0.90
C SER A 373 -8.60 -0.12 0.17
N GLY A 374 -7.99 -1.28 -0.12
CA GLY A 374 -7.18 -2.06 0.82
C GLY A 374 -8.02 -2.95 1.74
N ARG A 375 -9.34 -3.02 1.52
CA ARG A 375 -10.30 -3.79 2.34
C ARG A 375 -10.57 -5.21 1.80
N SER A 376 -9.62 -5.81 1.08
CA SER A 376 -9.75 -7.20 0.61
C SER A 376 -8.39 -7.78 0.24
N ASP A 377 -8.35 -9.08 -0.03
CA ASP A 377 -7.11 -9.88 -0.12
C ASP A 377 -6.12 -9.42 -1.19
N TYR A 378 -6.53 -8.61 -2.18
CA TYR A 378 -5.60 -8.01 -3.14
C TYR A 378 -4.51 -7.17 -2.46
N ALA A 379 -4.76 -6.62 -1.27
CA ALA A 379 -3.79 -5.78 -0.57
C ALA A 379 -2.48 -6.53 -0.30
N ALA A 380 -2.54 -7.79 0.14
CA ALA A 380 -1.36 -8.61 0.40
C ALA A 380 -0.52 -8.83 -0.88
N PHE A 381 -1.15 -8.88 -2.05
CA PHE A 381 -0.47 -9.05 -3.33
C PHE A 381 0.09 -7.72 -3.86
N ILE A 382 -0.69 -6.64 -3.77
CA ILE A 382 -0.25 -5.28 -4.14
C ILE A 382 0.97 -4.86 -3.31
N GLU A 383 0.95 -5.11 -2.01
CA GLU A 383 2.06 -4.85 -1.09
C GLU A 383 3.35 -5.63 -1.43
N ASN A 384 3.27 -6.65 -2.27
CA ASN A 384 4.41 -7.40 -2.77
C ASN A 384 4.67 -7.14 -4.27
N GLY A 385 4.14 -6.05 -4.82
CA GLY A 385 4.35 -5.64 -6.20
C GLY A 385 3.78 -6.62 -7.22
N ILE A 386 2.71 -7.35 -6.85
CA ILE A 386 2.03 -8.26 -7.76
C ILE A 386 0.89 -7.50 -8.46
N PRO A 387 0.88 -7.45 -9.79
CA PRO A 387 -0.20 -6.82 -10.55
C PRO A 387 -1.53 -7.46 -10.16
N SER A 388 -2.49 -6.63 -9.77
CA SER A 388 -3.74 -7.08 -9.19
C SER A 388 -4.92 -6.46 -9.92
N GLY A 389 -6.08 -7.10 -9.83
CA GLY A 389 -7.33 -6.60 -10.38
C GLY A 389 -8.46 -7.56 -10.03
N GLY A 390 -9.63 -7.38 -10.64
CA GLY A 390 -10.79 -8.14 -10.23
C GLY A 390 -12.09 -7.37 -10.41
N LEU A 391 -13.15 -7.87 -9.77
CA LEU A 391 -14.50 -7.36 -9.90
C LEU A 391 -15.15 -7.25 -8.53
N PHE A 392 -16.00 -6.26 -8.38
CA PHE A 392 -16.75 -5.98 -7.16
C PHE A 392 -18.16 -5.54 -7.52
N THR A 393 -19.17 -5.94 -6.73
CA THR A 393 -20.56 -5.53 -6.96
C THR A 393 -21.09 -4.48 -6.01
N GLY A 394 -20.26 -4.00 -5.08
CA GLY A 394 -20.61 -2.98 -4.10
C GLY A 394 -21.07 -3.58 -2.77
N ALA A 395 -20.90 -2.83 -1.68
CA ALA A 395 -21.29 -3.22 -0.33
C ALA A 395 -22.23 -2.19 0.29
N GLU A 396 -21.82 -1.47 1.32
CA GLU A 396 -22.66 -0.56 2.11
C GLU A 396 -23.01 0.76 1.40
N GLN A 397 -22.33 1.10 0.31
CA GLN A 397 -22.49 2.39 -0.37
C GLN A 397 -23.86 2.50 -1.05
N LEU A 398 -24.48 3.68 -0.96
CA LEU A 398 -25.78 3.94 -1.56
C LEU A 398 -25.66 4.07 -3.08
N LYS A 399 -26.49 3.33 -3.81
CA LYS A 399 -26.58 3.44 -5.26
C LYS A 399 -27.09 4.82 -5.67
N THR A 400 -26.43 5.44 -6.64
CA THR A 400 -26.85 6.73 -7.19
C THR A 400 -27.99 6.59 -8.20
N GLU A 401 -28.68 7.69 -8.52
CA GLU A 401 -29.69 7.70 -9.59
C GLU A 401 -29.13 7.33 -10.97
N GLU A 402 -27.88 7.72 -11.25
CA GLU A 402 -27.21 7.43 -12.53
C GLU A 402 -26.90 5.94 -12.66
N GLU A 403 -26.43 5.32 -11.57
CA GLU A 403 -26.19 3.88 -11.51
C GLU A 403 -27.49 3.09 -11.56
N ALA A 404 -28.56 3.54 -10.89
CA ALA A 404 -29.87 2.91 -11.00
C ALA A 404 -30.41 2.93 -12.43
N LYS A 405 -30.19 4.03 -13.18
CA LYS A 405 -30.52 4.08 -14.62
C LYS A 405 -29.66 3.14 -15.46
N LYS A 406 -28.40 2.93 -15.08
CA LYS A 406 -27.41 2.14 -15.85
C LYS A 406 -27.48 0.63 -15.57
N PHE A 407 -27.74 0.24 -14.33
CA PHE A 407 -27.68 -1.15 -13.84
C PHE A 407 -29.02 -1.67 -13.32
N GLY A 408 -30.03 -0.80 -13.20
CA GLY A 408 -31.28 -1.12 -12.50
C GLY A 408 -31.12 -1.03 -10.98
N GLY A 409 -32.15 -1.51 -10.27
CA GLY A 409 -32.22 -1.44 -8.81
C GLY A 409 -32.76 -0.10 -8.29
N GLU A 410 -32.52 0.19 -7.02
CA GLU A 410 -33.10 1.34 -6.32
C GLU A 410 -32.01 2.33 -5.90
N ALA A 411 -32.18 3.60 -6.27
CA ALA A 411 -31.29 4.68 -5.86
C ALA A 411 -31.54 5.05 -4.39
N GLY A 412 -30.49 5.42 -3.66
CA GLY A 412 -30.57 5.68 -2.22
C GLY A 412 -30.62 4.43 -1.35
N VAL A 413 -30.58 3.23 -1.96
CA VAL A 413 -30.44 1.94 -1.27
C VAL A 413 -29.01 1.44 -1.45
N ALA A 414 -28.44 0.84 -0.41
CA ALA A 414 -27.10 0.25 -0.46
C ALA A 414 -26.97 -0.79 -1.60
N TYR A 415 -25.76 -0.98 -2.14
CA TYR A 415 -25.50 -2.04 -3.12
C TYR A 415 -25.79 -3.43 -2.53
N ASP A 416 -25.40 -3.63 -1.29
CA ASP A 416 -25.78 -4.75 -0.44
C ASP A 416 -26.33 -4.26 0.90
N ILE A 417 -27.65 -4.32 1.06
CA ILE A 417 -28.33 -3.90 2.30
C ILE A 417 -28.02 -4.82 3.48
N ASN A 418 -27.54 -6.03 3.19
CA ASN A 418 -27.23 -7.06 4.16
C ASN A 418 -25.72 -7.29 4.36
N TYR A 419 -24.85 -6.44 3.81
CA TYR A 419 -23.41 -6.48 4.10
C TYR A 419 -23.16 -6.56 5.62
N HIS A 420 -22.40 -7.58 6.04
CA HIS A 420 -22.11 -7.92 7.44
C HIS A 420 -23.33 -8.17 8.36
N LYS A 421 -24.48 -8.53 7.79
CA LYS A 421 -25.73 -8.78 8.55
C LYS A 421 -26.22 -10.21 8.39
N ILE A 422 -27.11 -10.61 9.31
CA ILE A 422 -27.76 -11.93 9.29
C ILE A 422 -28.53 -12.22 7.99
N GLY A 423 -28.98 -11.17 7.29
CA GLY A 423 -29.69 -11.27 6.03
C GLY A 423 -28.81 -11.52 4.81
N ASP A 424 -27.48 -11.63 4.94
CA ASP A 424 -26.60 -12.03 3.84
C ASP A 424 -26.69 -13.54 3.60
N ASP A 425 -27.89 -13.98 3.24
CA ASP A 425 -28.29 -15.36 2.99
C ASP A 425 -28.45 -15.65 1.49
N ILE A 426 -28.89 -16.86 1.15
CA ILE A 426 -29.07 -17.29 -0.25
C ILE A 426 -30.03 -16.41 -1.07
N ASN A 427 -30.93 -15.66 -0.43
CA ASN A 427 -31.87 -14.74 -1.09
C ASN A 427 -31.27 -13.35 -1.32
N ASN A 428 -30.09 -13.06 -0.76
CA ASN A 428 -29.38 -11.80 -0.95
C ASN A 428 -28.71 -11.68 -2.33
N LEU A 429 -28.64 -12.77 -3.11
CA LEU A 429 -27.87 -12.81 -4.35
C LEU A 429 -28.64 -12.33 -5.58
N ASN A 430 -28.07 -11.36 -6.30
CA ASN A 430 -28.47 -11.06 -7.67
C ASN A 430 -27.91 -12.11 -8.66
N LYS A 431 -28.81 -12.94 -9.19
CA LYS A 431 -28.47 -14.06 -10.08
C LYS A 431 -27.81 -13.64 -11.40
N GLU A 432 -28.17 -12.48 -11.94
CA GLU A 432 -27.59 -11.98 -13.18
C GLU A 432 -26.17 -11.48 -12.96
N ALA A 433 -25.96 -10.67 -11.92
CA ALA A 433 -24.63 -10.20 -11.51
C ALA A 433 -23.69 -11.39 -11.23
N PHE A 434 -24.16 -12.37 -10.46
CA PHE A 434 -23.39 -13.56 -10.12
C PHE A 434 -22.94 -14.34 -11.36
N LEU A 435 -23.85 -14.55 -12.32
CA LEU A 435 -23.52 -15.26 -13.56
C LEU A 435 -22.55 -14.48 -14.43
N VAL A 436 -22.78 -13.18 -14.64
CA VAL A 436 -21.96 -12.34 -15.53
C VAL A 436 -20.56 -12.18 -14.97
N ASN A 437 -20.42 -11.87 -13.68
CA ASN A 437 -19.11 -11.77 -13.04
C ASN A 437 -18.37 -13.12 -13.08
N THR A 438 -19.04 -14.24 -12.81
CA THR A 438 -18.38 -15.55 -12.92
C THR A 438 -17.94 -15.88 -14.35
N GLN A 439 -18.70 -15.45 -15.38
CA GLN A 439 -18.26 -15.56 -16.77
C GLN A 439 -17.06 -14.65 -17.07
N ALA A 440 -16.97 -13.47 -16.45
CA ALA A 440 -15.81 -12.60 -16.55
C ALA A 440 -14.57 -13.25 -15.91
N ILE A 441 -14.72 -13.89 -14.74
CA ILE A 441 -13.68 -14.72 -14.10
C ILE A 441 -13.20 -15.80 -15.07
N ALA A 442 -14.13 -16.58 -15.63
CA ALA A 442 -13.82 -17.63 -16.61
C ALA A 442 -13.07 -17.09 -17.84
N ASN A 443 -13.45 -15.91 -18.34
CA ASN A 443 -12.78 -15.25 -19.45
C ASN A 443 -11.31 -14.92 -19.12
N SER A 444 -11.06 -14.30 -17.96
CA SER A 444 -9.71 -13.92 -17.52
C SER A 444 -8.84 -15.15 -17.19
N VAL A 445 -9.40 -16.16 -16.51
CA VAL A 445 -8.72 -17.44 -16.27
C VAL A 445 -8.30 -18.10 -17.57
N ALA A 446 -9.22 -18.24 -18.54
CA ALA A 446 -8.89 -18.85 -19.84
C ALA A 446 -7.82 -18.07 -20.61
N ARG A 447 -7.84 -16.73 -20.53
CA ARG A 447 -6.86 -15.86 -21.17
C ARG A 447 -5.47 -16.08 -20.59
N TYR A 448 -5.30 -15.89 -19.29
CA TYR A 448 -3.99 -15.96 -18.64
C TYR A 448 -3.46 -17.39 -18.51
N ALA A 449 -4.34 -18.39 -18.38
CA ALA A 449 -3.95 -19.79 -18.49
C ALA A 449 -3.40 -20.17 -19.89
N LYS A 450 -3.71 -19.37 -20.92
CA LYS A 450 -3.27 -19.59 -22.31
C LYS A 450 -2.10 -18.70 -22.72
N THR A 451 -2.07 -17.43 -22.30
CA THR A 451 -1.06 -16.46 -22.73
C THR A 451 -0.94 -15.26 -21.78
N TRP A 452 0.28 -14.72 -21.65
CA TRP A 452 0.58 -13.48 -20.94
C TRP A 452 0.72 -12.27 -21.88
N LYS A 453 0.25 -12.34 -23.12
CA LYS A 453 0.49 -11.27 -24.13
C LYS A 453 -0.02 -9.90 -23.69
N SER A 454 -1.15 -9.83 -22.98
CA SER A 454 -1.67 -8.55 -22.44
C SER A 454 -0.94 -8.08 -21.20
N LEU A 455 -0.19 -8.94 -20.52
CA LEU A 455 0.46 -8.64 -19.24
C LEU A 455 1.94 -9.07 -19.29
N PRO A 456 2.87 -8.23 -19.77
CA PRO A 456 4.29 -8.58 -19.91
C PRO A 456 4.98 -8.87 -18.57
N LYS A 457 6.20 -9.44 -18.60
CA LYS A 457 6.98 -9.72 -17.38
C LYS A 457 7.44 -8.40 -16.76
N VAL A 458 7.08 -8.20 -15.50
CA VAL A 458 7.55 -7.08 -14.68
C VAL A 458 8.93 -7.44 -14.14
N THR A 459 9.88 -6.50 -14.19
CA THR A 459 11.24 -6.73 -13.66
C THR A 459 11.20 -6.84 -12.14
N HIS A 460 12.17 -7.55 -11.56
CA HIS A 460 12.28 -7.65 -10.10
C HIS A 460 12.40 -6.26 -9.43
N ASN A 461 13.10 -5.33 -10.07
CA ASN A 461 13.26 -3.96 -9.57
C ASN A 461 11.93 -3.19 -9.57
N THR A 462 11.14 -3.29 -10.65
CA THR A 462 9.81 -2.67 -10.72
C THR A 462 8.86 -3.25 -9.67
N ARG A 463 8.87 -4.58 -9.46
CA ARG A 463 8.06 -5.19 -8.40
C ARG A 463 8.47 -4.73 -7.01
N ARG A 464 9.78 -4.65 -6.74
CA ARG A 464 10.30 -4.18 -5.45
C ARG A 464 9.90 -2.72 -5.20
N TRP A 465 9.96 -1.88 -6.23
CA TRP A 465 9.49 -0.50 -6.16
C TRP A 465 7.99 -0.42 -5.84
N ASP A 466 7.16 -1.15 -6.57
CA ASP A 466 5.70 -1.15 -6.35
C ASP A 466 5.35 -1.66 -4.94
N ALA A 467 6.05 -2.69 -4.45
CA ALA A 467 5.92 -3.21 -3.09
C ALA A 467 6.29 -2.14 -2.03
N GLU A 468 7.37 -1.41 -2.28
CA GLU A 468 7.84 -0.34 -1.39
C GLU A 468 6.84 0.82 -1.34
N VAL A 469 6.32 1.25 -2.49
CA VAL A 469 5.26 2.27 -2.59
C VAL A 469 4.01 1.86 -1.82
N ALA A 470 3.51 0.64 -2.03
CA ALA A 470 2.35 0.12 -1.31
C ALA A 470 2.58 0.05 0.21
N SER A 471 3.78 -0.36 0.65
CA SER A 471 4.13 -0.38 2.07
C SER A 471 4.15 1.02 2.72
N VAL A 472 4.54 2.05 1.95
CA VAL A 472 4.53 3.45 2.40
C VAL A 472 3.09 3.99 2.49
N LEU A 473 2.23 3.64 1.53
CA LEU A 473 0.80 4.00 1.56
C LEU A 473 0.09 3.37 2.77
N LYS A 474 0.39 2.11 3.11
CA LYS A 474 -0.16 1.45 4.31
C LYS A 474 0.27 2.11 5.62
N ARG A 475 1.52 2.53 5.73
CA ARG A 475 2.03 3.21 6.95
C ARG A 475 1.42 4.59 7.13
N SER A 476 0.89 5.19 6.07
CA SER A 476 0.21 6.49 6.11
C SER A 476 -1.30 6.38 6.32
N SER A 477 -1.92 5.20 6.14
CA SER A 477 -3.34 4.95 6.44
C SER A 477 -3.63 4.50 7.88
N GLY A 478 -2.60 4.28 8.70
CA GLY A 478 -2.73 3.82 10.10
C GLY A 478 -3.28 4.84 11.12
N HIS A 479 -3.63 6.05 10.70
CA HIS A 479 -4.24 7.08 11.55
C HIS A 479 -5.57 7.53 10.96
N SER A 480 -6.67 7.03 11.53
CA SER A 480 -8.03 7.32 11.09
C SER A 480 -8.47 8.75 11.45
N HIS A 481 -8.63 9.63 10.45
CA HIS A 481 -9.65 10.69 10.44
C HIS A 481 -10.09 10.95 8.99
N ALA A 482 -11.25 10.41 8.62
CA ALA A 482 -11.76 10.29 7.26
C ALA A 482 -12.06 11.61 6.52
N GLY A 483 -12.07 12.77 7.19
CA GLY A 483 -12.35 14.06 6.52
C GLY A 483 -11.12 14.85 6.06
N ALA A 484 -9.95 14.60 6.66
CA ALA A 484 -8.68 15.26 6.31
C ALA A 484 -7.80 14.38 5.40
N TYR A 485 -8.09 13.08 5.36
CA TYR A 485 -7.44 12.09 4.52
C TYR A 485 -7.69 12.35 3.02
N ASP A 486 -8.94 12.61 2.62
CA ASP A 486 -9.32 12.86 1.23
C ASP A 486 -8.65 14.12 0.64
N CYS A 487 -8.47 15.16 1.46
CA CYS A 487 -7.83 16.41 1.04
C CYS A 487 -6.30 16.30 0.96
N SER A 488 -5.67 15.57 1.88
CA SER A 488 -4.22 15.32 1.84
C SER A 488 -3.84 14.38 0.69
N LEU A 489 -4.67 13.38 0.36
CA LEU A 489 -4.53 12.55 -0.83
C LEU A 489 -4.69 13.38 -2.12
N ALA A 490 -5.69 14.26 -2.18
CA ALA A 490 -5.93 15.14 -3.33
C ALA A 490 -4.80 16.16 -3.54
N LEU A 491 -4.18 16.66 -2.47
CA LEU A 491 -3.03 17.56 -2.54
C LEU A 491 -1.78 16.82 -3.05
N ILE A 492 -1.54 15.60 -2.56
CA ILE A 492 -0.47 14.70 -3.02
C ILE A 492 -0.66 14.34 -4.50
N GLN A 493 -1.90 14.10 -4.92
CA GLN A 493 -2.27 13.85 -6.30
C GLN A 493 -2.12 15.10 -7.19
N ALA A 494 -2.52 16.28 -6.74
CA ALA A 494 -2.30 17.52 -7.49
C ALA A 494 -0.79 17.79 -7.66
N SER A 495 0.03 17.40 -6.68
CA SER A 495 1.49 17.43 -6.81
C SER A 495 1.96 16.41 -7.85
N ASN A 496 1.41 15.20 -7.83
CA ASN A 496 1.71 14.14 -8.80
C ASN A 496 1.28 14.49 -10.24
N GLU A 497 0.15 15.16 -10.45
CA GLU A 497 -0.33 15.62 -11.76
C GLU A 497 0.59 16.70 -12.36
N ILE A 498 1.15 17.57 -11.51
CA ILE A 498 2.18 18.54 -11.90
C ILE A 498 3.51 17.83 -12.16
N TYR A 499 3.90 16.85 -11.32
CA TYR A 499 5.09 16.01 -11.51
C TYR A 499 5.06 15.19 -12.82
N LEU A 500 3.87 14.91 -13.36
CA LEU A 500 3.66 14.18 -14.62
C LEU A 500 3.50 15.09 -15.84
N GLY A 501 3.66 16.42 -15.70
CA GLY A 501 3.63 17.37 -16.82
C GLY A 501 2.25 17.60 -17.44
N ILE A 502 1.17 17.32 -16.70
CA ILE A 502 -0.21 17.35 -17.22
C ILE A 502 -0.78 18.80 -17.22
N GLY A 503 -0.12 19.72 -16.51
CA GLY A 503 -0.54 21.11 -16.33
C GLY A 503 -1.82 21.24 -15.48
N TYR A 504 -2.11 22.46 -15.03
CA TYR A 504 -3.35 22.77 -14.32
C TYR A 504 -4.56 22.55 -15.24
N ASN A 505 -5.26 21.45 -15.09
CA ASN A 505 -6.51 21.21 -15.82
C ASN A 505 -7.67 20.75 -14.94
N CYS A 506 -7.65 21.07 -13.64
CA CYS A 506 -8.72 20.65 -12.75
C CYS A 506 -9.28 21.79 -11.90
N THR A 507 -10.57 22.08 -12.07
CA THR A 507 -11.37 22.96 -11.19
C THR A 507 -11.44 22.41 -9.75
N ASN A 508 -11.16 21.11 -9.57
CA ASN A 508 -11.15 20.47 -8.25
C ASN A 508 -9.86 20.76 -7.45
N SER A 509 -8.71 21.01 -8.09
CA SER A 509 -7.45 21.23 -7.37
C SER A 509 -7.45 22.53 -6.56
N LEU A 510 -8.02 23.61 -7.11
CA LEU A 510 -8.20 24.88 -6.39
C LEU A 510 -9.20 24.75 -5.23
N ASN A 511 -10.28 23.98 -5.40
CA ASN A 511 -11.24 23.69 -4.34
C ASN A 511 -10.60 22.86 -3.21
N CYS A 512 -9.78 21.85 -3.55
CA CYS A 512 -9.06 21.04 -2.57
C CYS A 512 -7.97 21.82 -1.83
N ILE A 513 -7.22 22.71 -2.52
CA ILE A 513 -6.26 23.62 -1.88
C ILE A 513 -6.99 24.55 -0.91
N SER A 514 -8.11 25.15 -1.33
CA SER A 514 -8.92 26.01 -0.46
C SER A 514 -9.42 25.25 0.78
N GLN A 515 -9.97 24.04 0.59
CA GLN A 515 -10.44 23.20 1.70
C GLN A 515 -9.29 22.76 2.62
N THR A 516 -8.12 22.44 2.07
CA THR A 516 -6.93 22.08 2.86
C THR A 516 -6.44 23.26 3.68
N LEU A 517 -6.43 24.47 3.12
CA LEU A 517 -6.06 25.70 3.84
C LEU A 517 -7.09 26.04 4.93
N ASP A 518 -8.39 25.84 4.67
CA ASP A 518 -9.45 26.03 5.66
C ASP A 518 -9.35 25.00 6.81
N GLN A 519 -9.13 23.72 6.48
CA GLN A 519 -8.90 22.66 7.47
C GLN A 519 -7.60 22.89 8.26
N LEU A 520 -6.51 23.28 7.59
CA LEU A 520 -5.25 23.63 8.26
C LEU A 520 -5.46 24.81 9.22
N LYS A 521 -6.24 25.81 8.83
CA LYS A 521 -6.58 26.94 9.71
C LYS A 521 -7.38 26.48 10.93
N VAL A 522 -8.32 25.56 10.79
CA VAL A 522 -9.03 24.96 11.93
C VAL A 522 -8.06 24.18 12.83
N ARG A 523 -7.20 23.34 12.25
CA ARG A 523 -6.19 22.55 12.98
C ARG A 523 -5.19 23.41 13.73
N LEU A 524 -4.70 24.49 13.12
CA LEU A 524 -3.77 25.43 13.75
C LEU A 524 -4.39 26.18 14.94
N ASN A 525 -5.72 26.24 15.04
CA ASN A 525 -6.45 26.80 16.17
C ASN A 525 -6.88 25.73 17.20
N SER A 526 -6.45 24.48 17.04
CA SER A 526 -6.78 23.35 17.92
C SER A 526 -5.54 22.82 18.66
N ASN A 527 -5.72 21.85 19.54
CA ASN A 527 -4.63 21.09 20.18
C ASN A 527 -3.82 20.26 19.17
N GLU A 528 -4.32 20.02 17.96
CA GLU A 528 -3.62 19.29 16.89
C GLU A 528 -2.61 20.15 16.10
N ALA A 529 -2.45 21.44 16.43
CA ALA A 529 -1.59 22.37 15.71
C ALA A 529 -0.13 21.91 15.58
N LEU A 530 0.35 21.12 16.55
CA LEU A 530 1.73 20.59 16.59
C LEU A 530 1.82 19.09 16.22
N SER A 531 0.73 18.47 15.79
CA SER A 531 0.71 17.04 15.44
C SER A 531 1.56 16.70 14.22
N ASP A 532 2.03 15.45 14.13
CA ASP A 532 2.75 14.91 12.95
C ASP A 532 1.91 15.02 11.67
N HIS A 533 0.59 14.90 11.81
CA HIS A 533 -0.33 15.07 10.71
C HIS A 533 -0.38 16.52 10.20
N THR A 534 -0.38 17.52 11.10
CA THR A 534 -0.33 18.92 10.71
C THR A 534 0.99 19.27 9.99
N MET A 535 2.13 18.75 10.47
CA MET A 535 3.41 18.90 9.75
C MET A 535 3.38 18.22 8.37
N SER A 536 2.73 17.06 8.26
CA SER A 536 2.57 16.35 6.99
C SER A 536 1.74 17.13 5.97
N ILE A 537 0.65 17.77 6.40
CA ILE A 537 -0.16 18.66 5.55
C ILE A 537 0.68 19.86 5.08
N VAL A 538 1.44 20.49 5.98
CA VAL A 538 2.30 21.63 5.62
C VAL A 538 3.41 21.21 4.64
N MET A 539 4.04 20.06 4.83
CA MET A 539 5.02 19.51 3.87
C MET A 539 4.40 19.23 2.49
N ALA A 540 3.17 18.73 2.45
CA ALA A 540 2.47 18.51 1.19
C ALA A 540 2.18 19.83 0.47
N LEU A 541 1.75 20.88 1.19
CA LEU A 541 1.57 22.23 0.64
C LEU A 541 2.88 22.80 0.10
N ILE A 542 4.00 22.62 0.80
CA ILE A 542 5.32 23.05 0.33
C ILE A 542 5.65 22.40 -1.02
N ASN A 543 5.57 21.08 -1.11
CA ASN A 543 5.86 20.34 -2.35
C ASN A 543 4.93 20.77 -3.50
N GLN A 544 3.65 21.01 -3.20
CA GLN A 544 2.66 21.47 -4.17
C GLN A 544 2.99 22.86 -4.73
N GLU A 545 3.23 23.84 -3.86
CA GLU A 545 3.58 25.20 -4.29
C GLU A 545 4.94 25.24 -5.02
N GLN A 546 5.88 24.36 -4.67
CA GLN A 546 7.13 24.19 -5.40
C GLN A 546 6.91 23.64 -6.81
N ALA A 547 6.06 22.62 -6.95
CA ALA A 547 5.71 22.04 -8.26
C ALA A 547 4.98 23.06 -9.14
N ALA A 548 4.12 23.89 -8.54
CA ALA A 548 3.39 24.97 -9.19
C ALA A 548 4.22 26.24 -9.49
N GLU A 549 5.51 26.25 -9.15
CA GLU A 549 6.40 27.43 -9.26
C GLU A 549 5.96 28.65 -8.43
N HIS A 550 5.11 28.47 -7.43
CA HIS A 550 4.64 29.50 -6.50
C HIS A 550 5.58 29.66 -5.30
N TYR A 551 6.83 30.04 -5.57
CA TYR A 551 7.90 29.98 -4.58
C TYR A 551 7.67 30.84 -3.32
N ALA A 552 6.99 31.99 -3.42
CA ALA A 552 6.67 32.83 -2.26
C ALA A 552 5.65 32.17 -1.31
N ALA A 553 4.70 31.38 -1.85
CA ALA A 553 3.76 30.62 -1.04
C ALA A 553 4.46 29.44 -0.36
N ALA A 554 5.31 28.72 -1.10
CA ALA A 554 6.15 27.67 -0.55
C ALA A 554 7.06 28.17 0.59
N GLU A 555 7.67 29.36 0.44
CA GLU A 555 8.47 30.00 1.48
C GLU A 555 7.65 30.29 2.75
N THR A 556 6.41 30.76 2.58
CA THR A 556 5.49 31.00 3.70
C THR A 556 5.15 29.71 4.44
N HIS A 557 4.90 28.61 3.73
CA HIS A 557 4.65 27.31 4.34
C HIS A 557 5.91 26.73 5.01
N MET A 558 7.09 26.92 4.43
CA MET A 558 8.38 26.55 5.05
C MET A 558 8.61 27.29 6.37
N ALA A 559 8.32 28.59 6.44
CA ALA A 559 8.38 29.35 7.68
C ALA A 559 7.38 28.83 8.73
N GLY A 560 6.18 28.41 8.29
CA GLY A 560 5.19 27.76 9.13
C GLY A 560 5.67 26.42 9.69
N LEU A 561 6.24 25.56 8.84
CA LEU A 561 6.80 24.26 9.25
C LEU A 561 7.92 24.44 10.27
N LYS A 562 8.85 25.38 10.01
CA LYS A 562 9.93 25.73 10.95
C LYS A 562 9.39 26.14 12.32
N LYS A 563 8.35 26.97 12.34
CA LYS A 563 7.71 27.41 13.59
C LYS A 563 7.06 26.25 14.35
N ILE A 564 6.40 25.32 13.66
CA ILE A 564 5.80 24.12 14.29
C ILE A 564 6.90 23.26 14.92
N VAL A 565 7.99 23.00 14.19
CA VAL A 565 9.13 22.22 14.69
C VAL A 565 9.80 22.91 15.89
N ASP A 566 9.97 24.23 15.86
CA ASP A 566 10.53 24.99 16.97
C ASP A 566 9.65 24.91 18.23
N LEU A 567 8.32 24.97 18.06
CA LEU A 567 7.37 24.83 19.15
C LEU A 567 7.35 23.42 19.76
N ARG A 568 7.81 22.40 19.02
CA ARG A 568 8.04 21.04 19.53
C ARG A 568 9.41 20.86 20.17
N GLY A 569 10.21 21.92 20.30
CA GLY A 569 11.54 21.85 20.89
C GLY A 569 12.64 21.51 19.87
N GLY A 570 12.37 21.63 18.57
CA GLY A 570 13.34 21.40 17.50
C GLY A 570 13.32 19.97 16.94
N LEU A 571 14.09 19.77 15.87
CA LEU A 571 14.07 18.55 15.06
C LEU A 571 14.44 17.28 15.84
N GLU A 572 15.31 17.41 16.86
CA GLU A 572 15.73 16.29 17.72
C GLU A 572 14.63 15.77 18.66
N ASN A 573 13.57 16.56 18.87
CA ASN A 573 12.43 16.21 19.74
C ASN A 573 11.23 15.66 18.94
N ILE A 574 11.43 15.32 17.66
CA ILE A 574 10.45 14.60 16.86
C ILE A 574 10.62 13.10 17.11
N GLU A 575 9.68 12.49 17.82
CA GLU A 575 9.74 11.08 18.24
C GLU A 575 9.80 10.09 17.07
N ASP A 576 9.12 10.39 15.97
CA ASP A 576 9.18 9.58 14.75
C ASP A 576 10.33 10.01 13.84
N GLY A 577 11.37 9.17 13.76
CA GLY A 577 12.51 9.37 12.87
C GLY A 577 12.14 9.46 11.39
N ILE A 578 11.02 8.89 10.96
CA ILE A 578 10.52 8.99 9.58
C ILE A 578 9.99 10.40 9.30
N VAL A 579 9.25 11.01 10.24
CA VAL A 579 8.74 12.38 10.12
C VAL A 579 9.91 13.37 10.09
N ALA A 580 10.91 13.18 10.95
CA ALA A 580 12.12 14.01 10.95
C ALA A 580 12.88 13.97 9.61
N VAL A 581 13.01 12.77 9.02
CA VAL A 581 13.63 12.58 7.69
C VAL A 581 12.82 13.25 6.58
N LYS A 582 11.49 13.19 6.63
CA LYS A 582 10.60 13.88 5.66
C LYS A 582 10.72 15.40 5.73
N ILE A 583 10.79 15.96 6.94
CA ILE A 583 11.01 17.40 7.16
C ILE A 583 12.34 17.81 6.53
N CYS A 584 13.41 17.06 6.82
CA CYS A 584 14.74 17.36 6.27
C CYS A 584 14.78 17.29 4.75
N ARG A 585 14.14 16.27 4.17
CA ARG A 585 14.07 16.12 2.72
C ARG A 585 13.34 17.30 2.08
N THR A 586 12.23 17.73 2.66
CA THR A 586 11.45 18.89 2.18
C THR A 586 12.28 20.18 2.23
N ASP A 587 13.04 20.38 3.31
CA ASP A 587 13.91 21.56 3.48
C ASP A 587 15.10 21.57 2.51
N ILE A 588 15.83 20.46 2.39
CA ILE A 588 16.94 20.32 1.44
C ILE A 588 16.46 20.57 0.01
N LEU A 589 15.32 19.99 -0.34
CA LEU A 589 14.68 20.13 -1.64
C LEU A 589 14.37 21.60 -1.95
N PHE A 590 13.74 22.29 -1.00
CA PHE A 590 13.44 23.71 -1.10
C PHE A 590 14.70 24.57 -1.23
N ALA A 591 15.69 24.36 -0.37
CA ALA A 591 16.95 25.10 -0.39
C ALA A 591 17.70 24.93 -1.72
N MET A 592 17.81 23.70 -2.23
CA MET A 592 18.49 23.41 -3.49
C MET A 592 17.76 24.03 -4.71
N GLN A 593 16.43 24.03 -4.73
CA GLN A 593 15.66 24.64 -5.80
C GLN A 593 15.74 26.17 -5.82
N GLN A 594 15.69 26.80 -4.65
CA GLN A 594 15.73 28.25 -4.53
C GLN A 594 17.16 28.82 -4.58
N GLY A 595 18.17 27.97 -4.44
CA GLY A 595 19.56 28.38 -4.27
C GLY A 595 19.79 29.10 -2.94
N GLY A 596 18.97 28.81 -1.92
CA GLY A 596 18.97 29.44 -0.61
C GLY A 596 19.53 28.53 0.50
N HIS A 597 19.47 29.02 1.74
CA HIS A 597 19.92 28.28 2.92
C HIS A 597 18.81 27.36 3.47
N PRO A 598 19.16 26.16 3.95
CA PRO A 598 18.22 25.31 4.67
C PRO A 598 17.80 25.93 6.01
N LEU A 599 16.58 25.62 6.47
CA LEU A 599 16.06 26.05 7.77
C LEU A 599 16.43 25.10 8.92
N PHE A 600 16.79 23.86 8.60
CA PHE A 600 17.15 22.84 9.57
C PHE A 600 18.57 22.31 9.35
N TYR A 601 19.01 21.45 10.26
CA TYR A 601 20.27 20.74 10.16
C TYR A 601 20.14 19.39 10.84
N ARG A 602 20.64 18.34 10.19
CA ARG A 602 20.69 16.97 10.72
C ARG A 602 21.87 16.24 10.12
N ASP A 603 22.71 15.65 10.96
CA ASP A 603 23.89 14.89 10.51
C ASP A 603 24.08 13.62 11.35
N HIS A 604 23.66 12.50 10.78
CA HIS A 604 23.67 11.18 11.41
C HIS A 604 24.67 10.21 10.77
N VAL A 605 25.50 10.68 9.82
CA VAL A 605 26.38 9.79 9.05
C VAL A 605 27.35 9.01 9.94
N VAL A 606 27.87 9.63 11.01
CA VAL A 606 28.79 8.99 11.97
C VAL A 606 28.09 7.84 12.72
N HIS A 607 26.83 8.01 13.07
CA HIS A 607 26.04 6.98 13.72
C HIS A 607 25.79 5.79 12.77
N ILE A 608 25.40 6.09 11.53
CA ILE A 608 25.19 5.06 10.49
C ILE A 608 26.47 4.29 10.19
N LYS A 609 27.64 4.94 10.12
CA LYS A 609 28.93 4.26 9.93
C LYS A 609 29.25 3.26 11.05
N ARG A 610 28.88 3.58 12.31
CA ARG A 610 29.04 2.65 13.44
C ARG A 610 28.10 1.44 13.31
N ILE A 611 26.86 1.66 12.90
CA ILE A 611 25.90 0.58 12.65
C ILE A 611 26.40 -0.33 11.52
N LEU A 612 26.84 0.23 10.40
CA LEU A 612 27.41 -0.52 9.28
C LEU A 612 28.61 -1.37 9.70
N SER A 613 29.52 -0.78 10.49
CA SER A 613 30.68 -1.50 11.03
C SER A 613 30.25 -2.68 11.92
N SER A 614 29.21 -2.52 12.75
CA SER A 614 28.66 -3.60 13.57
C SER A 614 28.02 -4.73 12.76
N ARG A 615 27.59 -4.44 11.53
CA ARG A 615 27.00 -5.40 10.57
C ARG A 615 28.06 -6.06 9.68
N GLY A 616 29.35 -5.79 9.89
CA GLY A 616 30.44 -6.38 9.11
C GLY A 616 30.74 -5.67 7.79
N PHE A 617 30.08 -4.54 7.51
CA PHE A 617 30.42 -3.70 6.35
C PHE A 617 31.59 -2.80 6.72
N THR A 618 32.74 -3.05 6.08
CA THR A 618 33.94 -2.23 6.27
C THR A 618 34.01 -1.23 5.13
N LEU A 619 33.95 0.07 5.46
CA LEU A 619 34.22 1.12 4.49
C LEU A 619 35.74 1.21 4.32
N GLU A 620 36.26 0.65 3.23
CA GLU A 620 37.69 0.64 2.94
C GLU A 620 38.17 2.05 2.56
N SER A 621 39.07 2.61 3.37
CA SER A 621 39.81 3.81 3.02
C SER A 621 40.90 3.47 1.99
N SER A 622 40.54 3.36 0.71
CA SER A 622 41.50 3.47 -0.40
C SER A 622 40.99 4.51 -1.41
N SER A 623 41.79 5.38 -2.02
CA SER A 623 43.22 5.34 -2.34
C SER A 623 43.89 6.72 -2.23
N ASP A 624 45.22 6.72 -2.14
CA ASP A 624 46.11 7.88 -2.13
C ASP A 624 45.93 8.85 -3.33
N THR A 625 45.32 8.39 -4.43
CA THR A 625 45.02 9.19 -5.63
C THR A 625 43.85 10.16 -5.47
N TYR A 626 42.81 9.78 -4.71
CA TYR A 626 41.65 10.66 -4.45
C TYR A 626 42.01 11.77 -3.45
N SER A 627 42.86 11.44 -2.48
CA SER A 627 43.41 12.35 -1.45
C SER A 627 44.16 13.55 -2.05
N LEU A 628 44.92 13.35 -3.14
CA LEU A 628 45.76 14.39 -3.74
C LEU A 628 44.94 15.52 -4.43
N ARG A 629 43.89 15.19 -5.19
CA ARG A 629 43.03 16.20 -5.86
C ARG A 629 42.18 17.02 -4.87
N HIS A 630 41.76 16.40 -3.76
CA HIS A 630 40.86 17.01 -2.77
C HIS A 630 41.58 17.74 -1.63
N SER A 631 42.91 17.60 -1.50
CA SER A 631 43.74 18.31 -0.50
C SER A 631 43.61 19.84 -0.54
N ARG A 632 43.12 20.39 -1.67
CA ARG A 632 42.86 21.82 -1.87
C ARG A 632 41.45 22.26 -1.48
N LEU A 633 40.53 21.33 -1.20
CA LEU A 633 39.13 21.62 -0.88
C LEU A 633 38.92 21.98 0.60
N ASP A 634 37.85 22.70 0.89
CA ASP A 634 37.39 22.93 2.27
C ASP A 634 37.06 21.60 2.97
N SER A 635 37.31 21.50 4.28
CA SER A 635 37.09 20.28 5.06
C SER A 635 35.65 19.76 4.96
N ALA A 636 34.65 20.65 4.92
CA ALA A 636 33.26 20.22 4.79
C ALA A 636 32.96 19.59 3.42
N LEU A 637 33.57 20.11 2.35
CA LEU A 637 33.47 19.51 1.01
C LEU A 637 34.23 18.19 0.93
N GLN A 638 35.41 18.10 1.53
CA GLN A 638 36.18 16.85 1.58
C GLN A 638 35.39 15.74 2.27
N GLU A 639 34.79 16.02 3.43
CA GLU A 639 33.97 15.06 4.18
C GLU A 639 32.73 14.63 3.40
N ALA A 640 32.01 15.58 2.80
CA ALA A 640 30.82 15.28 1.99
C ALA A 640 31.18 14.44 0.75
N SER A 641 32.26 14.79 0.06
CA SER A 641 32.82 14.01 -1.07
C SER A 641 33.19 12.60 -0.65
N PHE A 642 33.87 12.45 0.49
CA PHE A 642 34.31 11.16 0.99
C PHE A 642 33.12 10.25 1.32
N ASP A 643 32.12 10.78 2.02
CA ASP A 643 30.93 10.02 2.39
C ASP A 643 30.08 9.64 1.16
N ALA A 644 29.99 10.52 0.15
CA ALA A 644 29.35 10.21 -1.11
C ALA A 644 30.06 9.07 -1.86
N MET A 645 31.39 9.07 -1.88
CA MET A 645 32.19 7.99 -2.49
C MET A 645 32.04 6.67 -1.74
N GLU A 646 32.12 6.69 -0.41
CA GLU A 646 31.94 5.50 0.42
C GLU A 646 30.55 4.90 0.23
N LEU A 647 29.52 5.73 0.20
CA LEU A 647 28.14 5.30 -0.09
C LEU A 647 28.06 4.62 -1.45
N CYS A 648 28.61 5.23 -2.49
CA CYS A 648 28.62 4.67 -3.84
C CYS A 648 29.32 3.31 -3.89
N ARG A 649 30.51 3.19 -3.27
CA ARG A 649 31.27 1.93 -3.23
C ARG A 649 30.52 0.84 -2.47
N LEU A 650 29.93 1.19 -1.33
CA LEU A 650 29.14 0.27 -0.52
C LEU A 650 27.98 -0.31 -1.34
N PHE A 651 27.21 0.54 -2.03
CA PHE A 651 26.11 0.09 -2.88
C PHE A 651 26.60 -0.69 -4.10
N ASN A 652 27.61 -0.20 -4.81
CA ASN A 652 28.10 -0.87 -6.01
C ASN A 652 28.70 -2.26 -5.71
N LYS A 653 29.28 -2.47 -4.52
CA LYS A 653 29.87 -3.74 -4.10
C LYS A 653 28.88 -4.71 -3.45
N HIS A 654 27.93 -4.21 -2.66
CA HIS A 654 27.07 -5.02 -1.79
C HIS A 654 25.57 -4.83 -2.01
N MET A 655 25.12 -4.33 -3.16
CA MET A 655 23.69 -4.01 -3.40
C MET A 655 22.74 -5.18 -3.06
N ASP A 656 23.16 -6.41 -3.37
CA ASP A 656 22.36 -7.62 -3.15
C ASP A 656 22.24 -7.98 -1.65
N GLU A 657 23.19 -7.56 -0.82
CA GLU A 657 23.23 -7.81 0.62
C GLU A 657 22.43 -6.78 1.43
N LYS A 658 21.90 -5.73 0.78
CA LYS A 658 21.11 -4.64 1.40
C LYS A 658 21.81 -4.03 2.64
N PRO A 659 22.98 -3.40 2.48
CA PRO A 659 23.81 -2.94 3.60
C PRO A 659 23.13 -1.85 4.45
N LEU A 660 22.26 -1.06 3.83
CA LEU A 660 21.45 -0.03 4.47
C LEU A 660 19.97 -0.30 4.22
N ASN A 661 19.15 -0.12 5.24
CA ASN A 661 17.70 0.01 5.06
C ASN A 661 17.35 1.42 4.51
N LEU A 662 16.09 1.61 4.11
CA LEU A 662 15.65 2.87 3.49
C LEU A 662 15.90 4.09 4.39
N LEU A 663 15.59 3.98 5.68
CA LEU A 663 15.75 5.09 6.63
C LEU A 663 17.23 5.46 6.79
N GLU A 664 18.08 4.46 6.97
CA GLU A 664 19.53 4.65 7.09
C GLU A 664 20.13 5.25 5.82
N PHE A 665 19.66 4.82 4.65
CA PHE A 665 20.06 5.40 3.38
C PHE A 665 19.65 6.89 3.27
N GLN A 666 18.40 7.22 3.61
CA GLN A 666 17.93 8.61 3.61
C GLN A 666 18.72 9.49 4.60
N GLU A 667 19.07 8.97 5.79
CA GLU A 667 19.86 9.70 6.79
C GLU A 667 21.27 10.04 6.28
N VAL A 668 21.93 9.11 5.57
CA VAL A 668 23.24 9.39 4.95
C VAL A 668 23.11 10.49 3.89
N LEU A 669 22.11 10.41 3.02
CA LEU A 669 21.89 11.42 1.98
C LEU A 669 21.61 12.80 2.58
N ILE A 670 20.75 12.87 3.62
CA ILE A 670 20.41 14.11 4.33
C ILE A 670 21.66 14.75 4.93
N SER A 671 22.49 13.93 5.58
CA SER A 671 23.73 14.37 6.21
C SER A 671 24.73 14.95 5.20
N ILE A 672 24.86 14.34 4.03
CA ILE A 672 25.71 14.86 2.94
C ILE A 672 25.16 16.18 2.41
N CYS A 673 23.85 16.24 2.12
CA CYS A 673 23.21 17.45 1.59
C CYS A 673 23.31 18.64 2.55
N TYR A 674 23.07 18.46 3.85
CA TYR A 674 23.20 19.56 4.80
C TYR A 674 24.64 20.06 4.95
N ARG A 675 25.65 19.18 4.89
CA ARG A 675 27.05 19.60 4.88
C ARG A 675 27.40 20.41 3.63
N LEU A 676 26.92 19.98 2.45
CA LEU A 676 27.07 20.75 1.22
C LEU A 676 26.39 22.13 1.32
N LEU A 677 25.14 22.17 1.79
CA LEU A 677 24.37 23.42 1.89
C LEU A 677 24.87 24.36 3.00
N ARG A 678 25.51 23.84 4.06
CA ARG A 678 26.20 24.66 5.07
C ARG A 678 27.53 25.21 4.60
N PHE A 679 28.23 24.50 3.72
CA PHE A 679 29.44 25.03 3.11
C PHE A 679 29.10 26.29 2.31
N ARG A 680 28.18 26.17 1.35
CA ARG A 680 27.61 27.28 0.57
C ARG A 680 26.24 26.88 0.03
N THR A 681 25.39 27.86 -0.25
CA THR A 681 24.24 27.65 -1.11
C THR A 681 24.68 27.49 -2.57
N ILE A 682 23.85 26.82 -3.39
CA ILE A 682 24.09 26.72 -4.84
C ILE A 682 24.15 28.12 -5.47
N GLY A 683 23.32 29.06 -4.99
CA GLY A 683 23.32 30.45 -5.47
C GLY A 683 24.65 31.18 -5.20
N GLU A 684 25.22 31.02 -4.00
CA GLU A 684 26.52 31.61 -3.64
C GLU A 684 27.68 31.02 -4.44
N SER A 685 27.69 29.69 -4.65
CA SER A 685 28.73 29.01 -5.42
C SER A 685 28.73 29.44 -6.89
N ARG A 686 27.56 29.71 -7.48
CA ARG A 686 27.48 30.28 -8.84
C ARG A 686 28.19 31.62 -8.99
N LEU A 687 28.25 32.42 -7.93
CA LEU A 687 28.86 33.75 -7.96
C LEU A 687 30.37 33.73 -7.65
N LYS A 688 30.89 32.59 -7.20
CA LYS A 688 32.30 32.43 -6.82
C LYS A 688 32.94 31.49 -7.82
N HIS A 689 33.57 32.04 -8.86
CA HIS A 689 34.27 31.28 -9.90
C HIS A 689 35.59 30.66 -9.36
N ASP A 690 35.49 29.82 -8.34
CA ASP A 690 36.61 29.11 -7.72
C ASP A 690 36.41 27.59 -7.81
N ILE A 691 37.51 26.83 -7.67
CA ILE A 691 37.48 25.37 -7.77
C ILE A 691 36.60 24.71 -6.70
N GLN A 692 36.45 25.35 -5.52
CA GLN A 692 35.56 24.88 -4.47
C GLN A 692 34.10 24.86 -4.93
N SER A 693 33.71 25.91 -5.66
CA SER A 693 32.36 26.08 -6.19
C SER A 693 32.09 25.09 -7.31
N ALA A 694 33.08 24.76 -8.14
CA ALA A 694 32.96 23.68 -9.12
C ALA A 694 32.63 22.33 -8.46
N TYR A 695 33.42 21.92 -7.45
CA TYR A 695 33.19 20.67 -6.73
C TYR A 695 31.90 20.68 -5.91
N HIS A 696 31.56 21.80 -5.27
CA HIS A 696 30.28 21.97 -4.57
C HIS A 696 29.08 21.82 -5.51
N ILE A 697 29.13 22.45 -6.68
CA ILE A 697 28.07 22.34 -7.71
C ILE A 697 27.97 20.90 -8.20
N GLY A 698 29.10 20.26 -8.51
CA GLY A 698 29.12 18.88 -8.97
C GLY A 698 28.53 17.90 -7.96
N LEU A 699 28.94 17.97 -6.69
CA LEU A 699 28.39 17.14 -5.62
C LEU A 699 26.91 17.44 -5.37
N SER A 700 26.50 18.71 -5.44
CA SER A 700 25.09 19.08 -5.30
C SER A 700 24.24 18.49 -6.45
N LEU A 701 24.75 18.52 -7.68
CA LEU A 701 24.09 17.91 -8.84
C LEU A 701 24.02 16.38 -8.73
N PHE A 702 25.06 15.74 -8.21
CA PHE A 702 25.05 14.32 -7.88
C PHE A 702 24.00 13.98 -6.81
N MET A 703 23.87 14.80 -5.76
CA MET A 703 22.80 14.59 -4.78
C MET A 703 21.42 14.77 -5.42
N ILE A 704 21.26 15.77 -6.29
CA ILE A 704 20.03 15.97 -7.07
C ILE A 704 19.74 14.76 -7.98
N SER A 705 20.73 14.16 -8.63
CA SER A 705 20.48 12.98 -9.47
C SER A 705 19.99 11.76 -8.69
N ILE A 706 20.32 11.67 -7.39
CA ILE A 706 19.83 10.63 -6.48
C ILE A 706 18.44 10.96 -5.90
N TYR A 707 18.24 12.18 -5.38
CA TYR A 707 16.99 12.56 -4.71
C TYR A 707 15.78 12.62 -5.64
N PHE A 708 16.01 12.87 -6.93
CA PHE A 708 14.97 13.15 -7.93
C PHE A 708 14.87 12.08 -9.02
N HIS A 709 15.31 10.84 -8.74
CA HIS A 709 15.26 9.74 -9.71
C HIS A 709 13.83 9.20 -9.90
N ASN A 710 12.99 9.95 -10.62
CA ASN A 710 11.72 9.49 -11.19
C ASN A 710 11.63 9.96 -12.65
N LYS A 711 11.06 9.11 -13.52
CA LYS A 711 11.28 9.09 -14.97
C LYS A 711 10.88 10.32 -15.80
N GLN A 712 10.39 11.44 -15.26
CA GLN A 712 9.98 12.60 -16.08
C GLN A 712 10.20 13.94 -15.36
N ASP A 713 10.58 14.94 -16.16
CA ASP A 713 10.96 16.35 -15.91
C ASP A 713 11.26 16.83 -14.49
N ARG A 714 12.51 17.29 -14.33
CA ARG A 714 13.14 17.59 -13.05
C ARG A 714 12.70 18.91 -12.45
N MET A 715 12.37 18.82 -11.16
CA MET A 715 12.10 19.87 -10.18
C MET A 715 13.18 20.97 -10.02
N ALA A 716 14.31 20.95 -10.72
CA ALA A 716 15.17 22.14 -10.68
C ALA A 716 14.48 23.26 -11.47
N ARG A 717 14.59 24.52 -11.03
CA ARG A 717 14.11 25.67 -11.82
C ARG A 717 14.58 25.48 -13.28
N PRO A 718 13.69 25.61 -14.29
CA PRO A 718 14.07 25.42 -15.69
C PRO A 718 15.36 26.19 -16.03
N GLY A 719 16.32 25.51 -16.66
CA GLY A 719 17.62 26.09 -17.00
C GLY A 719 18.63 26.24 -15.87
N LEU A 720 18.30 25.95 -14.60
CA LEU A 720 19.25 26.06 -13.48
C LEU A 720 20.41 25.08 -13.62
N ILE A 721 20.13 23.79 -13.89
CA ILE A 721 21.16 22.76 -14.03
C ILE A 721 22.05 23.06 -15.24
N THR A 722 21.45 23.48 -16.36
CA THR A 722 22.19 23.88 -17.55
C THR A 722 23.09 25.08 -17.30
N ALA A 723 22.60 26.09 -16.56
CA ALA A 723 23.41 27.23 -16.16
C ALA A 723 24.56 26.81 -15.24
N LEU A 724 24.31 25.95 -14.24
CA LEU A 724 25.34 25.43 -13.34
C LEU A 724 26.45 24.70 -14.09
N VAL A 725 26.09 23.80 -15.00
CA VAL A 725 27.05 23.02 -15.78
C VAL A 725 27.85 23.93 -16.71
N LYS A 726 27.21 24.90 -17.38
CA LYS A 726 27.90 25.90 -18.22
C LYS A 726 28.89 26.74 -17.43
N GLU A 727 28.45 27.30 -16.30
CA GLU A 727 29.29 28.14 -15.43
C GLU A 727 30.59 27.42 -15.05
N VAL A 728 30.46 26.15 -14.64
CA VAL A 728 31.61 25.35 -14.21
C VAL A 728 32.51 24.99 -15.40
N THR A 729 31.93 24.45 -16.47
CA THR A 729 32.69 23.90 -17.60
C THR A 729 33.28 24.94 -18.54
N GLU A 730 32.70 26.13 -18.62
CA GLU A 730 33.18 27.20 -19.51
C GLU A 730 33.99 28.27 -18.79
N SER A 731 33.82 28.44 -17.46
CA SER A 731 34.39 29.58 -16.74
C SER A 731 35.25 29.25 -15.53
N ILE A 732 35.19 28.02 -15.00
CA ILE A 732 35.89 27.67 -13.74
C ILE A 732 36.97 26.60 -13.96
N LEU A 733 36.67 25.56 -14.73
CA LEU A 733 37.60 24.46 -14.96
C LEU A 733 38.65 24.84 -16.01
N ASP A 734 39.88 24.40 -15.79
CA ASP A 734 40.94 24.37 -16.80
C ASP A 734 41.12 22.95 -17.35
N ASP A 735 41.95 22.80 -18.38
CA ASP A 735 42.22 21.54 -19.08
C ASP A 735 42.80 20.44 -18.14
N SER A 736 43.15 20.73 -16.89
CA SER A 736 43.62 19.73 -15.92
C SER A 736 42.50 19.01 -15.16
N GLU A 737 41.24 19.43 -15.36
CA GLU A 737 40.04 18.87 -14.71
C GLU A 737 39.09 18.19 -15.72
N ASP A 738 39.61 17.73 -16.86
CA ASP A 738 38.81 17.12 -17.94
C ASP A 738 37.96 15.93 -17.48
N GLU A 739 38.44 15.06 -16.58
CA GLU A 739 37.63 13.95 -16.08
C GLU A 739 36.48 14.42 -15.17
N PHE A 740 36.69 15.52 -14.42
CA PHE A 740 35.65 16.12 -13.59
C PHE A 740 34.59 16.81 -14.46
N ALA A 741 35.02 17.53 -15.49
CA ALA A 741 34.13 18.11 -16.49
C ALA A 741 33.30 17.02 -17.18
N PHE A 742 33.90 15.87 -17.48
CA PHE A 742 33.23 14.72 -18.09
C PHE A 742 32.14 14.14 -17.18
N TRP A 743 32.46 13.92 -15.90
CA TRP A 743 31.49 13.47 -14.90
C TRP A 743 30.35 14.47 -14.72
N LEU A 744 30.66 15.77 -14.64
CA LEU A 744 29.68 16.84 -14.47
C LEU A 744 28.73 16.95 -15.66
N LEU A 745 29.25 16.85 -16.89
CA LEU A 745 28.44 16.90 -18.11
C LEU A 745 27.54 15.68 -18.26
N ILE A 746 28.02 14.48 -17.89
CA ILE A 746 27.15 13.28 -17.85
C ILE A 746 26.04 13.48 -16.82
N LEU A 747 26.38 13.89 -15.59
CA LEU A 747 25.38 14.16 -14.55
C LEU A 747 24.39 15.23 -14.99
N GLY A 748 24.86 16.33 -15.57
CA GLY A 748 24.02 17.39 -16.13
C GLY A 748 23.10 16.89 -17.24
N GLY A 749 23.64 16.15 -18.21
CA GLY A 749 22.89 15.67 -19.37
C GLY A 749 21.86 14.60 -19.03
N ILE A 750 22.15 13.76 -18.03
CA ILE A 750 21.15 12.87 -17.45
C ILE A 750 20.24 13.58 -16.47
N SER A 751 20.52 14.84 -16.09
CA SER A 751 19.82 15.73 -15.14
C SER A 751 19.06 16.92 -15.77
N VAL A 752 18.93 17.02 -17.10
CA VAL A 752 18.02 17.98 -17.77
C VAL A 752 17.05 17.33 -18.79
N PRO A 753 15.88 17.93 -19.08
CA PRO A 753 15.02 17.56 -20.21
C PRO A 753 15.72 17.77 -21.56
N ARG A 754 15.22 17.13 -22.64
CA ARG A 754 15.83 17.23 -23.98
C ARG A 754 15.92 18.68 -24.51
N ASN A 755 14.92 19.51 -24.20
CA ASN A 755 14.82 20.88 -24.70
C ASN A 755 15.55 21.91 -23.81
N ASP A 756 16.18 21.47 -22.71
CA ASP A 756 16.81 22.36 -21.73
C ASP A 756 18.34 22.32 -21.82
N GLY A 757 18.90 22.49 -23.02
CA GLY A 757 20.36 22.55 -23.24
C GLY A 757 21.09 21.20 -23.24
N ARG A 758 20.36 20.09 -23.26
CA ARG A 758 20.94 18.73 -23.33
C ARG A 758 21.80 18.51 -24.59
N GLU A 759 21.41 19.09 -25.72
CA GLU A 759 22.15 18.96 -26.99
C GLU A 759 23.55 19.56 -26.89
N TRP A 760 23.69 20.75 -26.32
CA TRP A 760 24.98 21.38 -26.05
C TRP A 760 25.86 20.52 -25.13
N MET A 761 25.27 19.89 -24.10
CA MET A 761 26.03 18.97 -23.23
C MET A 761 26.53 17.74 -23.98
N VAL A 762 25.73 17.19 -24.89
CA VAL A 762 26.12 16.04 -25.73
C VAL A 762 27.28 16.42 -26.68
N GLU A 763 27.22 17.61 -27.29
CA GLU A 763 28.32 18.13 -28.12
C GLU A 763 29.61 18.28 -27.31
N LYS A 764 29.55 18.92 -26.14
CA LYS A 764 30.70 19.08 -25.25
C LYS A 764 31.25 17.75 -24.74
N LEU A 765 30.38 16.79 -24.42
CA LEU A 765 30.79 15.43 -24.04
C LEU A 765 31.52 14.72 -25.17
N ARG A 766 31.13 14.96 -26.43
CA ARG A 766 31.79 14.37 -27.60
C ARG A 766 33.20 14.89 -27.79
N ASP A 767 33.39 16.19 -27.64
CA ASP A 767 34.71 16.83 -27.70
C ASP A 767 35.62 16.29 -26.58
N LEU A 768 35.10 16.25 -25.36
CA LEU A 768 35.83 15.81 -24.17
C LEU A 768 36.15 14.31 -24.19
N ALA A 769 35.21 13.47 -24.66
CA ALA A 769 35.44 12.05 -24.88
C ALA A 769 36.60 11.81 -25.86
N SER A 770 36.67 12.61 -26.93
CA SER A 770 37.74 12.52 -27.92
C SER A 770 39.10 12.91 -27.33
N MET A 771 39.14 13.95 -26.49
CA MET A 771 40.37 14.39 -25.80
C MET A 771 40.85 13.37 -24.76
N LEU A 772 39.93 12.79 -23.98
CA LEU A 772 40.21 11.77 -22.97
C LEU A 772 40.47 10.37 -23.54
N GLY A 773 40.29 10.17 -24.85
CA GLY A 773 40.43 8.86 -25.49
C GLY A 773 39.35 7.84 -25.09
N VAL A 774 38.18 8.31 -24.66
CA VAL A 774 37.04 7.49 -24.24
C VAL A 774 36.20 7.13 -25.46
N MET A 775 36.32 5.89 -25.93
CA MET A 775 35.73 5.43 -27.19
C MET A 775 34.47 4.56 -26.99
N ASN A 776 34.23 4.07 -25.79
CA ASN A 776 33.10 3.19 -25.48
C ASN A 776 32.61 3.38 -24.04
N TRP A 777 31.44 2.79 -23.76
CA TRP A 777 30.78 2.92 -22.47
C TRP A 777 31.61 2.37 -21.30
N GLU A 778 32.37 1.29 -21.49
CA GLU A 778 33.19 0.74 -20.39
C GLU A 778 34.31 1.71 -20.00
N GLN A 779 34.98 2.32 -20.99
CA GLN A 779 35.96 3.38 -20.74
C GLN A 779 35.31 4.64 -20.13
N ALA A 780 34.06 4.95 -20.51
CA ALA A 780 33.33 6.06 -19.91
C ALA A 780 33.04 5.78 -18.43
N LYS A 781 32.64 4.55 -18.08
CA LYS A 781 32.45 4.15 -16.67
C LYS A 781 33.74 4.23 -15.87
N ASP A 782 34.88 3.84 -16.44
CA ASP A 782 36.17 3.94 -15.75
C ASP A 782 36.49 5.40 -15.39
N CYS A 783 36.19 6.34 -16.29
CA CYS A 783 36.31 7.77 -16.04
C CYS A 783 35.30 8.27 -14.97
N LEU A 784 34.05 7.82 -15.04
CA LEU A 784 32.99 8.22 -14.10
C LEU A 784 33.21 7.69 -12.68
N ALA A 785 33.82 6.50 -12.54
CA ALA A 785 34.10 5.87 -11.25
C ALA A 785 35.17 6.59 -10.41
N ILE A 786 35.86 7.60 -10.98
CA ILE A 786 36.78 8.48 -10.26
C ILE A 786 36.03 9.35 -9.24
N PHE A 787 34.76 9.67 -9.52
CA PHE A 787 33.89 10.52 -8.71
C PHE A 787 32.69 9.74 -8.18
N PRO A 788 31.85 10.32 -7.29
CA PRO A 788 30.66 9.63 -6.79
C PRO A 788 29.78 9.14 -7.93
N TRP A 789 29.58 7.82 -7.98
CA TRP A 789 28.83 7.15 -9.02
C TRP A 789 28.13 5.91 -8.50
N MET A 790 26.80 5.88 -8.62
CA MET A 790 25.98 4.75 -8.19
C MET A 790 25.39 4.02 -9.40
N ASN A 791 25.87 2.82 -9.68
CA ASN A 791 25.58 2.07 -10.91
C ASN A 791 24.07 1.87 -11.11
N ALA A 792 23.37 1.52 -10.04
CA ALA A 792 21.94 1.23 -10.05
C ALA A 792 21.06 2.42 -10.46
N ILE A 793 21.54 3.65 -10.26
CA ILE A 793 20.81 4.89 -10.56
C ILE A 793 21.28 5.49 -11.89
N HIS A 794 22.60 5.50 -12.11
CA HIS A 794 23.19 6.33 -13.15
C HIS A 794 23.53 5.57 -14.43
N ASP A 795 23.75 4.25 -14.41
CA ASP A 795 24.26 3.54 -15.59
C ASP A 795 23.28 3.54 -16.77
N GLU A 796 22.01 3.19 -16.54
CA GLU A 796 21.01 3.12 -17.61
C GLU A 796 20.76 4.49 -18.28
N PRO A 797 20.45 5.58 -17.55
CA PRO A 797 20.21 6.89 -18.18
C PRO A 797 21.48 7.45 -18.83
N SER A 798 22.66 7.21 -18.24
CA SER A 798 23.93 7.71 -18.79
C SER A 798 24.35 6.95 -20.02
N ARG A 799 24.10 5.64 -20.09
CA ARG A 799 24.30 4.87 -21.31
C ARG A 799 23.44 5.39 -22.45
N LYS A 800 22.17 5.72 -22.19
CA LYS A 800 21.28 6.34 -23.20
C LYS A 800 21.78 7.71 -23.65
N LEU A 801 22.37 8.51 -22.76
CA LEU A 801 23.00 9.78 -23.11
C LEU A 801 24.27 9.54 -23.94
N TRP A 802 25.10 8.59 -23.54
CA TRP A 802 26.33 8.19 -24.23
C TRP A 802 26.07 7.70 -25.65
N ASP A 803 24.99 6.94 -25.86
CA ASP A 803 24.58 6.53 -27.21
C ASP A 803 24.38 7.75 -28.12
N LEU A 804 23.88 8.88 -27.62
CA LEU A 804 23.76 10.13 -28.38
C LEU A 804 25.11 10.79 -28.67
N VAL A 805 26.07 10.69 -27.74
CA VAL A 805 27.45 11.18 -27.93
C VAL A 805 28.12 10.43 -29.08
N CYS A 806 27.88 9.11 -29.18
CA CYS A 806 28.44 8.24 -30.21
C CYS A 806 27.73 8.30 -31.58
N LEU A 807 26.53 8.90 -31.68
CA LEU A 807 25.87 9.11 -32.97
C LEU A 807 26.63 10.19 -33.75
N VAL A 808 27.27 9.77 -34.85
CA VAL A 808 27.94 10.64 -35.82
C VAL A 808 26.86 11.44 -36.58
N ASP A 809 27.03 12.76 -36.71
CA ASP A 809 26.24 13.56 -37.66
C ASP A 809 26.45 12.99 -39.06
N GLY A 810 25.39 12.40 -39.62
CA GLY A 810 25.32 11.97 -41.01
C GLY A 810 25.03 13.13 -41.93
#